data_AF-A0A524GAA0-F1
#
_entry.id   AF-A0A524GAA0-F1
#
_cell.length_a   1.000
_cell.length_b   1.000
_cell.length_c   1.000
_cell.angle_alpha   90.00
_cell.angle_beta   90.00
_cell.angle_gamma   90.00
#
_symmetry.space_group_name_H-M   'P 1'
#
loop_
_entity.id
_entity.type
_entity.pdbx_description
1 polymer ?
#
loop_
_entity_poly.entity_id
_entity_poly.type
_entity_poly.pdbx_seq_one_letter_code
_entity_poly.pdbx_strand_id
1 'polypeptide(L)'
;MAMRDKRKRKKEPTLQKIQDPIEWLKHDRKTNDQNILKMLITGYANWKLPKYDLDETLFERTFKLHPLSSEPVSITTLNEVLNYRKDEHILDATILETLNHLLHSSKVRDARTINEQLQSILPSERDSLTYPFSRIISDEVPKLTELPVLIPGLDELSAAILTLHSISRTVNQQISWLYNIWYLELVEARVRALELIMKKLVDESDNAMETALEEAERIINQVFSQEQNKDRISSKDPYLARIDEWKKISRNKRRSLKDRKEELETIVFEEIAIIKGFSTRLEKEIDVQGGALTHWPILALRADGPLAYSHEALLRNLRNEFNILNYSPLFGLCSILSNTEDPNRPIADDLRQVSDIDGRTAFYVVKELETLLVEQYLPTFRKLGLRYRYIFTPRQRPGVLSDGLIQRMILAEQNIRGCTVHIEPNWSKGPNLRSYEKGTYEAVVEEEILSLNLELFDRKLGKWSSKSHLGSNVKKKSRDLISRSTATSNDDPVDLTKRQLELLTLLWSIPMSRTQRKWFLEKVTFPQRTANRMLRQMIMNQTLRMVHLPALELVGLSDGFIAVSHCYDRRSRDKLVHSMQNILPFARILIGDSNHIVAHARVPAKQTDIVGGILGDVMTELSTHSFIARQRATKAYRMTALNKLRDTKTKKWKDPWYLSF
;
A
#
# COMPACT_ATOMS: atom_id res chain seq x y z
N MET A 1 -9.00 -62.29 10.25
CA MET A 1 -9.16 -60.83 10.44
C MET A 1 -7.84 -60.14 10.12
N ALA A 2 -7.75 -59.47 8.97
CA ALA A 2 -6.60 -58.65 8.61
C ALA A 2 -7.11 -57.31 8.08
N MET A 3 -6.88 -56.24 8.85
CA MET A 3 -7.23 -54.87 8.46
C MET A 3 -6.32 -54.41 7.32
N ARG A 4 -6.93 -54.09 6.17
CA ARG A 4 -6.25 -53.39 5.05
C ARG A 4 -6.29 -51.89 5.31
N ASP A 5 -5.13 -51.36 5.64
CA ASP A 5 -4.88 -49.94 5.86
C ASP A 5 -4.85 -49.19 4.51
N LYS A 6 -5.95 -48.49 4.17
CA LYS A 6 -6.04 -47.65 2.97
C LYS A 6 -5.37 -46.29 3.22
N ARG A 7 -4.04 -46.24 3.11
CA ARG A 7 -3.32 -44.96 2.98
C ARG A 7 -3.70 -44.28 1.66
N LYS A 8 -4.60 -43.29 1.72
CA LYS A 8 -4.85 -42.34 0.64
C LYS A 8 -3.56 -41.56 0.38
N ARG A 9 -2.81 -41.94 -0.66
CA ARG A 9 -1.75 -41.08 -1.23
C ARG A 9 -2.40 -39.76 -1.65
N LYS A 10 -2.05 -38.65 -0.97
CA LYS A 10 -2.30 -37.30 -1.48
C LYS A 10 -1.60 -37.22 -2.84
N LYS A 11 -2.37 -37.23 -3.93
CA LYS A 11 -1.83 -36.88 -5.25
C LYS A 11 -1.27 -35.46 -5.13
N GLU A 12 0.02 -35.30 -5.39
CA GLU A 12 0.58 -33.98 -5.63
C GLU A 12 -0.18 -33.33 -6.79
N PRO A 13 -0.49 -32.02 -6.71
CA PRO A 13 -1.19 -31.34 -7.78
C PRO A 13 -0.31 -31.39 -9.03
N THR A 14 -0.73 -32.16 -10.03
CA THR A 14 -0.16 -32.13 -11.36
C THR A 14 -0.22 -30.69 -11.86
N LEU A 15 0.95 -30.09 -12.12
CA LEU A 15 1.09 -28.82 -12.83
C LEU A 15 0.32 -28.92 -14.16
N GLN A 16 -0.91 -28.43 -14.19
CA GLN A 16 -1.67 -28.32 -15.43
C GLN A 16 -0.90 -27.38 -16.35
N LYS A 17 -0.52 -27.86 -17.54
CA LYS A 17 -0.05 -27.01 -18.64
C LYS A 17 -1.18 -26.04 -18.97
N ILE A 18 -1.12 -24.83 -18.42
CA ILE A 18 -2.05 -23.75 -18.74
C ILE A 18 -1.80 -23.37 -20.20
N GLN A 19 -2.78 -23.65 -21.08
CA GLN A 19 -2.63 -23.50 -22.53
C GLN A 19 -3.05 -22.14 -23.10
N ASP A 20 -3.59 -21.21 -22.30
CA ASP A 20 -3.73 -19.78 -22.66
C ASP A 20 -3.92 -18.96 -21.36
N PRO A 21 -3.06 -17.96 -21.08
CA PRO A 21 -3.21 -16.98 -20.00
C PRO A 21 -4.62 -16.47 -19.75
N ILE A 22 -5.31 -16.05 -20.82
CA ILE A 22 -6.61 -15.40 -20.74
C ILE A 22 -7.70 -16.42 -20.41
N GLU A 23 -7.62 -17.63 -21.00
CA GLU A 23 -8.57 -18.70 -20.68
C GLU A 23 -8.39 -19.20 -19.24
N TRP A 24 -7.16 -19.25 -18.72
CA TRP A 24 -6.92 -19.59 -17.33
C TRP A 24 -7.58 -18.59 -16.35
N LEU A 25 -7.46 -17.28 -16.62
CA LEU A 25 -8.13 -16.24 -15.83
C LEU A 25 -9.66 -16.39 -15.78
N LYS A 26 -10.26 -16.97 -16.83
CA LYS A 26 -11.71 -17.20 -16.87
C LYS A 26 -12.15 -18.37 -15.99
N HIS A 27 -11.28 -19.36 -15.80
CA HIS A 27 -11.62 -20.58 -15.08
C HIS A 27 -11.23 -20.56 -13.59
N ASP A 28 -10.26 -19.74 -13.19
CA ASP A 28 -9.88 -19.65 -11.79
C ASP A 28 -10.92 -18.89 -10.94
N ARG A 29 -11.66 -19.65 -10.14
CA ARG A 29 -12.73 -19.10 -9.29
C ARG A 29 -12.25 -18.55 -7.95
N LYS A 30 -11.03 -18.90 -7.50
CA LYS A 30 -10.62 -18.69 -6.10
C LYS A 30 -9.33 -17.90 -5.93
N THR A 31 -8.62 -17.60 -7.01
CA THR A 31 -7.39 -16.80 -6.94
C THR A 31 -7.71 -15.30 -6.95
N ASN A 32 -7.13 -14.56 -6.02
CA ASN A 32 -7.26 -13.10 -5.95
C ASN A 32 -6.34 -12.42 -6.98
N ASP A 33 -6.62 -11.16 -7.29
CA ASP A 33 -5.90 -10.40 -8.33
C ASP A 33 -4.39 -10.32 -8.06
N GLN A 34 -3.99 -10.19 -6.79
CA GLN A 34 -2.58 -10.15 -6.39
C GLN A 34 -1.84 -11.45 -6.69
N ASN A 35 -2.47 -12.60 -6.47
CA ASN A 35 -1.86 -13.88 -6.79
C ASN A 35 -1.83 -14.13 -8.30
N ILE A 36 -2.85 -13.68 -9.03
CA ILE A 36 -2.82 -13.67 -10.50
C ILE A 36 -1.62 -12.86 -10.99
N LEU A 37 -1.43 -11.64 -10.48
CA LEU A 37 -0.26 -10.83 -10.81
C LEU A 37 1.04 -11.55 -10.52
N LYS A 38 1.16 -12.16 -9.34
CA LYS A 38 2.37 -12.92 -8.97
C LYS A 38 2.68 -13.99 -10.00
N MET A 39 1.69 -14.72 -10.53
CA MET A 39 1.95 -15.66 -11.63
C MET A 39 2.43 -15.01 -12.91
N LEU A 40 1.79 -13.91 -13.31
CA LEU A 40 2.11 -13.22 -14.56
C LEU A 40 3.53 -12.67 -14.52
N ILE A 41 3.94 -12.25 -13.32
CA ILE A 41 5.28 -11.86 -12.96
C ILE A 41 6.22 -13.09 -13.01
N THR A 42 6.02 -14.09 -12.15
CA THR A 42 7.00 -15.19 -11.95
C THR A 42 7.02 -16.27 -13.04
N GLY A 43 6.04 -16.24 -13.94
CA GLY A 43 5.80 -17.26 -14.96
C GLY A 43 4.91 -18.39 -14.45
N TYR A 44 4.02 -18.88 -15.33
CA TYR A 44 2.99 -19.87 -15.01
C TYR A 44 3.53 -21.21 -14.45
N ALA A 45 4.75 -21.59 -14.80
CA ALA A 45 5.36 -22.86 -14.39
C ALA A 45 5.92 -22.83 -12.95
N ASN A 46 6.21 -21.63 -12.42
CA ASN A 46 6.92 -21.43 -11.14
C ASN A 46 6.03 -20.67 -10.12
N TRP A 47 4.73 -21.00 -10.06
CA TRP A 47 3.75 -20.35 -9.16
C TRP A 47 4.23 -20.28 -7.69
N LYS A 48 4.92 -21.33 -7.23
CA LYS A 48 5.63 -21.25 -5.95
C LYS A 48 6.83 -20.38 -6.22
N LEU A 49 6.77 -19.09 -5.86
CA LEU A 49 7.90 -18.19 -5.80
C LEU A 49 9.10 -18.98 -5.26
N PRO A 50 10.07 -19.43 -6.09
CA PRO A 50 11.39 -19.55 -5.54
C PRO A 50 11.72 -18.12 -5.12
N LYS A 51 12.20 -17.92 -3.88
CA LYS A 51 12.90 -16.66 -3.60
C LYS A 51 13.93 -16.53 -4.73
N TYR A 52 13.84 -15.46 -5.51
CA TYR A 52 14.87 -15.19 -6.50
C TYR A 52 16.10 -14.85 -5.67
N ASP A 53 17.09 -15.75 -5.68
CA ASP A 53 18.36 -15.47 -5.05
C ASP A 53 19.07 -14.40 -5.88
N LEU A 54 19.82 -13.54 -5.20
CA LEU A 54 20.63 -12.51 -5.82
C LEU A 54 21.67 -13.16 -6.75
N ASP A 55 21.65 -12.80 -8.03
CA ASP A 55 22.63 -13.15 -9.05
C ASP A 55 23.16 -11.86 -9.69
N GLU A 56 24.20 -11.32 -9.03
CA GLU A 56 24.87 -10.08 -9.41
C GLU A 56 25.35 -10.12 -10.87
N THR A 57 25.86 -11.27 -11.31
CA THR A 57 26.41 -11.43 -12.66
C THR A 57 25.32 -11.37 -13.73
N LEU A 58 24.14 -11.94 -13.46
CA LEU A 58 22.99 -11.84 -14.35
C LEU A 58 22.49 -10.41 -14.44
N PHE A 59 22.40 -9.70 -13.30
CA PHE A 59 21.99 -8.30 -13.28
C PHE A 59 22.96 -7.42 -14.06
N GLU A 60 24.26 -7.52 -13.77
CA GLU A 60 25.33 -6.77 -14.43
C GLU A 60 25.35 -6.99 -15.93
N ARG A 61 25.27 -8.25 -16.37
CA ARG A 61 25.23 -8.59 -17.78
C ARG A 61 23.97 -8.06 -18.48
N THR A 62 22.82 -8.10 -17.80
CA THR A 62 21.54 -7.66 -18.35
C THR A 62 21.55 -6.16 -18.63
N PHE A 63 22.11 -5.37 -17.71
CA PHE A 63 22.15 -3.91 -17.81
C PHE A 63 23.49 -3.35 -18.31
N LYS A 64 24.44 -4.22 -18.67
CA LYS A 64 25.80 -3.86 -19.14
C LYS A 64 26.56 -3.00 -18.12
N LEU A 65 26.39 -3.32 -16.83
CA LEU A 65 27.10 -2.65 -15.74
C LEU A 65 28.51 -3.23 -15.60
N HIS A 66 29.43 -2.41 -15.10
CA HIS A 66 30.73 -2.90 -14.68
C HIS A 66 30.60 -3.68 -13.37
N PRO A 67 31.47 -4.68 -13.12
CA PRO A 67 31.57 -5.29 -11.80
C PRO A 67 31.86 -4.21 -10.76
N LEU A 68 31.25 -4.33 -9.58
CA LEU A 68 31.43 -3.35 -8.50
C LEU A 68 32.91 -3.14 -8.17
N SER A 69 33.29 -1.87 -7.96
CA SER A 69 34.62 -1.53 -7.48
C SER A 69 34.92 -2.22 -6.15
N SER A 70 36.11 -2.81 -6.06
CA SER A 70 36.62 -3.37 -4.82
C SER A 70 37.21 -2.32 -3.89
N GLU A 71 37.27 -1.03 -4.26
CA GLU A 71 37.93 -0.01 -3.44
C GLU A 71 36.97 0.62 -2.42
N PRO A 72 37.37 0.74 -1.13
CA PRO A 72 36.55 1.37 -0.11
C PRO A 72 36.32 2.86 -0.42
N VAL A 73 35.17 3.39 -0.02
CA VAL A 73 34.84 4.81 -0.17
C VAL A 73 35.08 5.58 1.13
N SER A 74 35.20 6.90 1.00
CA SER A 74 35.32 7.79 2.15
C SER A 74 34.04 7.78 2.99
N ILE A 75 34.17 7.98 4.31
CA ILE A 75 33.01 8.13 5.23
C ILE A 75 32.12 9.29 4.81
N THR A 76 32.71 10.36 4.25
CA THR A 76 31.97 11.51 3.70
C THR A 76 31.08 11.08 2.54
N THR A 77 31.58 10.28 1.59
CA THR A 77 30.79 9.73 0.49
C THR A 77 29.67 8.82 1.00
N LEU A 78 29.96 7.95 1.98
CA LEU A 78 28.92 7.11 2.61
C LEU A 78 27.81 7.95 3.24
N ASN A 79 28.17 9.04 3.93
CA ASN A 79 27.20 9.95 4.53
C ASN A 79 26.36 10.68 3.48
N GLU A 80 26.98 11.19 2.42
CA GLU A 80 26.30 11.94 1.36
C GLU A 80 25.28 11.07 0.62
N VAL A 81 25.65 9.82 0.35
CA VAL A 81 24.81 8.90 -0.45
C VAL A 81 23.77 8.18 0.40
N LEU A 82 24.15 7.64 1.56
CA LEU A 82 23.25 6.89 2.44
C LEU A 82 22.47 7.78 3.42
N ASN A 83 22.82 9.07 3.47
CA ASN A 83 22.10 10.17 4.11
C ASN A 83 21.65 9.89 5.56
N TYR A 84 22.58 9.86 6.52
CA TYR A 84 22.22 9.59 7.92
C TYR A 84 22.24 10.82 8.85
N ARG A 85 22.68 12.01 8.38
CA ARG A 85 22.90 13.20 9.23
C ARG A 85 21.90 14.36 9.06
N LYS A 86 21.01 14.35 8.09
CA LYS A 86 20.52 15.63 7.54
C LYS A 86 19.42 16.37 8.33
N ASP A 87 18.67 15.72 9.22
CA ASP A 87 17.61 16.40 9.96
C ASP A 87 17.71 16.16 11.48
N GLU A 88 18.48 17.00 12.17
CA GLU A 88 18.72 16.95 13.62
C GLU A 88 17.45 17.08 14.49
N HIS A 89 16.30 17.45 13.92
CA HIS A 89 15.12 17.85 14.69
C HIS A 89 14.11 16.73 15.01
N ILE A 90 14.24 15.51 14.45
CA ILE A 90 13.20 14.45 14.59
C ILE A 90 13.77 13.04 14.83
N LEU A 91 15.09 12.84 14.76
CA LEU A 91 15.68 11.50 14.73
C LEU A 91 15.97 10.94 16.15
N ASP A 92 15.77 9.64 16.34
CA ASP A 92 16.11 8.94 17.59
C ASP A 92 17.62 9.08 17.86
N ALA A 93 17.97 9.78 18.95
CA ALA A 93 19.35 10.12 19.31
C ALA A 93 20.23 8.88 19.48
N THR A 94 19.66 7.76 19.93
CA THR A 94 20.38 6.49 20.07
C THR A 94 20.85 5.99 18.71
N ILE A 95 19.99 6.04 17.69
CA ILE A 95 20.33 5.59 16.33
C ILE A 95 21.41 6.46 15.71
N LEU A 96 21.31 7.78 15.88
CA LEU A 96 22.32 8.70 15.37
C LEU A 96 23.70 8.45 15.99
N GLU A 97 23.77 8.15 17.29
CA GLU A 97 25.02 7.84 17.97
C GLU A 97 25.58 6.48 17.54
N THR A 98 24.73 5.45 17.42
CA THR A 98 25.09 4.15 16.82
C THR A 98 25.69 4.34 15.43
N LEU A 99 25.01 5.04 14.53
CA LEU A 99 25.49 5.26 13.16
C LEU A 99 26.80 6.05 13.14
N ASN A 100 26.91 7.11 13.94
CA ASN A 100 28.16 7.86 14.06
C ASN A 100 29.30 6.97 14.57
N HIS A 101 29.05 6.12 15.56
CA HIS A 101 30.07 5.23 16.10
C HIS A 101 30.50 4.16 15.08
N LEU A 102 29.53 3.48 14.43
CA LEU A 102 29.80 2.46 13.41
C LEU A 102 30.66 3.01 12.28
N LEU A 103 30.31 4.17 11.74
CA LEU A 103 31.04 4.78 10.63
C LEU A 103 32.46 5.22 10.99
N HIS A 104 32.74 5.49 12.26
CA HIS A 104 34.09 5.86 12.73
C HIS A 104 34.84 4.68 13.36
N SER A 105 34.24 3.48 13.36
CA SER A 105 34.86 2.28 13.91
C SER A 105 36.07 1.85 13.09
N SER A 106 37.01 1.14 13.73
CA SER A 106 38.15 0.55 13.03
C SER A 106 37.71 -0.41 11.92
N LYS A 107 36.60 -1.15 12.12
CA LYS A 107 36.06 -2.08 11.11
C LYS A 107 35.71 -1.40 9.78
N VAL A 108 35.14 -0.19 9.81
CA VAL A 108 34.84 0.59 8.59
C VAL A 108 36.10 1.18 7.97
N ARG A 109 37.05 1.62 8.79
CA ARG A 109 38.31 2.22 8.34
C ARG A 109 39.29 1.20 7.74
N ASP A 110 39.29 -0.01 8.28
CA ASP A 110 40.20 -1.09 7.90
C ASP A 110 39.61 -1.98 6.80
N ALA A 111 38.36 -1.74 6.40
CA ALA A 111 37.69 -2.47 5.33
C ALA A 111 38.40 -2.26 4.00
N ARG A 112 38.61 -3.36 3.27
CA ARG A 112 39.34 -3.38 2.00
C ARG A 112 38.43 -3.18 0.80
N THR A 113 37.12 -3.32 0.99
CA THR A 113 36.12 -3.18 -0.07
C THR A 113 34.88 -2.44 0.40
N ILE A 114 34.10 -1.85 -0.52
CA ILE A 114 32.79 -1.24 -0.21
C ILE A 114 31.86 -2.26 0.45
N ASN A 115 31.89 -3.50 -0.02
CA ASN A 115 31.07 -4.58 0.54
C ASN A 115 31.44 -4.85 2.00
N GLU A 116 32.72 -4.92 2.33
CA GLU A 116 33.19 -5.07 3.72
C GLU A 116 32.79 -3.85 4.58
N GLN A 117 32.90 -2.63 4.03
CA GLN A 117 32.45 -1.41 4.72
C GLN A 117 30.95 -1.49 5.04
N LEU A 118 30.11 -1.80 4.05
CA LEU A 118 28.66 -1.89 4.22
C LEU A 118 28.24 -3.01 5.15
N GLN A 119 28.84 -4.19 5.05
CA GLN A 119 28.57 -5.31 5.96
C GLN A 119 28.89 -4.99 7.42
N SER A 120 29.80 -4.04 7.67
CA SER A 120 30.14 -3.57 9.01
C SER A 120 29.17 -2.52 9.58
N ILE A 121 28.35 -1.88 8.73
CA ILE A 121 27.41 -0.81 9.11
C ILE A 121 25.96 -1.30 9.06
N LEU A 122 25.62 -2.21 8.15
CA LEU A 122 24.26 -2.72 7.98
C LEU A 122 23.91 -3.75 9.07
N PRO A 123 22.67 -3.75 9.58
CA PRO A 123 22.19 -4.74 10.54
C PRO A 123 21.90 -6.09 9.83
N SER A 124 20.87 -6.83 10.25
CA SER A 124 20.52 -8.15 9.67
C SER A 124 20.24 -8.08 8.13
N GLU A 125 20.09 -9.24 7.45
CA GLU A 125 19.85 -9.33 5.99
C GLU A 125 20.93 -8.69 5.09
N ARG A 126 22.20 -8.87 5.48
CA ARG A 126 23.35 -8.16 4.89
C ARG A 126 23.48 -8.29 3.38
N ASP A 127 23.26 -9.47 2.81
CA ASP A 127 23.57 -9.70 1.40
C ASP A 127 22.59 -8.96 0.46
N SER A 128 21.28 -9.02 0.77
CA SER A 128 20.21 -8.32 0.02
C SER A 128 20.21 -6.80 0.17
N LEU A 129 20.98 -6.26 1.12
CA LEU A 129 21.17 -4.81 1.30
C LEU A 129 22.53 -4.33 0.79
N THR A 130 23.59 -5.13 0.95
CA THR A 130 24.96 -4.73 0.60
C THR A 130 25.08 -4.45 -0.89
N TYR A 131 24.65 -5.38 -1.75
CA TYR A 131 24.76 -5.21 -3.20
C TYR A 131 24.06 -3.95 -3.74
N PRO A 132 22.75 -3.71 -3.47
CA PRO A 132 22.09 -2.52 -3.99
C PRO A 132 22.70 -1.22 -3.42
N PHE A 133 23.17 -1.21 -2.17
CA PHE A 133 23.86 -0.03 -1.63
C PHE A 133 25.24 0.21 -2.25
N SER A 134 26.02 -0.84 -2.53
CA SER A 134 27.28 -0.70 -3.26
C SER A 134 27.06 -0.09 -4.64
N ARG A 135 25.99 -0.50 -5.34
CA ARG A 135 25.58 0.08 -6.63
C ARG A 135 25.17 1.56 -6.51
N ILE A 136 24.41 1.90 -5.48
CA ILE A 136 23.99 3.27 -5.19
C ILE A 136 25.20 4.17 -4.86
N ILE A 137 26.16 3.68 -4.07
CA ILE A 137 27.38 4.40 -3.70
C ILE A 137 28.30 4.64 -4.90
N SER A 138 28.42 3.66 -5.78
CA SER A 138 29.21 3.76 -7.01
C SER A 138 28.52 4.57 -8.12
N ASP A 139 27.26 4.98 -7.92
CA ASP A 139 26.38 5.57 -8.95
C ASP A 139 26.26 4.69 -10.22
N GLU A 140 26.45 3.38 -10.08
CA GLU A 140 26.33 2.39 -11.15
C GLU A 140 24.95 1.75 -11.15
N VAL A 141 23.91 2.57 -11.36
CA VAL A 141 22.51 2.15 -11.35
C VAL A 141 21.86 2.38 -12.73
N PRO A 142 21.10 1.42 -13.28
CA PRO A 142 20.35 1.63 -14.53
C PRO A 142 19.35 2.78 -14.41
N LYS A 143 18.98 3.40 -15.53
CA LYS A 143 17.95 4.45 -15.51
C LYS A 143 16.60 3.85 -15.16
N LEU A 144 15.74 4.65 -14.52
CA LEU A 144 14.38 4.22 -14.17
C LEU A 144 13.58 3.71 -15.39
N THR A 145 13.78 4.31 -16.57
CA THR A 145 13.14 3.88 -17.82
C THR A 145 13.64 2.54 -18.37
N GLU A 146 14.81 2.09 -17.95
CA GLU A 146 15.43 0.84 -18.36
C GLU A 146 15.01 -0.31 -17.45
N LEU A 147 14.55 0.00 -16.22
CA LEU A 147 14.13 -0.99 -15.25
C LEU A 147 12.81 -1.65 -15.67
N PRO A 148 12.81 -2.97 -15.96
CA PRO A 148 11.58 -3.72 -16.15
C PRO A 148 10.83 -3.90 -14.82
N VAL A 149 9.55 -4.30 -14.91
CA VAL A 149 8.76 -4.70 -13.72
C VAL A 149 9.45 -5.79 -12.90
N LEU A 150 10.21 -6.67 -13.56
CA LEU A 150 11.02 -7.71 -12.95
C LEU A 150 12.47 -7.54 -13.34
N ILE A 151 13.29 -7.14 -12.39
CA ILE A 151 14.71 -6.87 -12.60
C ILE A 151 15.49 -8.19 -12.53
N PRO A 152 16.02 -8.71 -13.66
CA PRO A 152 16.71 -10.00 -13.66
C PRO A 152 17.99 -9.95 -12.81
N GLY A 153 18.24 -11.02 -12.06
CA GLY A 153 19.42 -11.14 -11.20
C GLY A 153 19.30 -10.47 -9.82
N LEU A 154 18.20 -9.79 -9.52
CA LEU A 154 17.97 -9.22 -8.19
C LEU A 154 16.90 -9.99 -7.40
N ASP A 155 17.10 -10.07 -6.09
CA ASP A 155 16.04 -10.46 -5.17
C ASP A 155 14.99 -9.34 -5.00
N GLU A 156 13.89 -9.64 -4.31
CA GLU A 156 12.76 -8.71 -4.17
C GLU A 156 13.14 -7.41 -3.43
N LEU A 157 14.05 -7.49 -2.44
CA LEU A 157 14.47 -6.34 -1.63
C LEU A 157 15.44 -5.44 -2.41
N SER A 158 16.44 -6.04 -3.04
CA SER A 158 17.45 -5.36 -3.87
C SER A 158 16.79 -4.61 -5.03
N ALA A 159 15.84 -5.26 -5.71
CA ALA A 159 15.07 -4.64 -6.77
C ALA A 159 14.27 -3.42 -6.28
N ALA A 160 13.62 -3.53 -5.12
CA ALA A 160 12.87 -2.43 -4.54
C ALA A 160 13.77 -1.25 -4.12
N ILE A 161 14.92 -1.52 -3.49
CA ILE A 161 15.87 -0.48 -3.05
C ILE A 161 16.43 0.28 -4.25
N LEU A 162 16.93 -0.41 -5.28
CA LEU A 162 17.48 0.26 -6.47
C LEU A 162 16.43 1.10 -7.19
N THR A 163 15.19 0.64 -7.21
CA THR A 163 14.15 1.40 -7.87
C THR A 163 13.70 2.60 -7.04
N LEU A 164 13.57 2.45 -5.72
CA LEU A 164 13.32 3.59 -4.82
C LEU A 164 14.43 4.65 -4.96
N HIS A 165 15.69 4.24 -5.06
CA HIS A 165 16.81 5.13 -5.35
C HIS A 165 16.66 5.82 -6.73
N SER A 166 16.31 5.07 -7.77
CA SER A 166 16.11 5.62 -9.11
C SER A 166 14.97 6.65 -9.14
N ILE A 167 13.88 6.38 -8.41
CA ILE A 167 12.77 7.32 -8.21
C ILE A 167 13.25 8.56 -7.46
N SER A 168 13.95 8.38 -6.34
CA SER A 168 14.43 9.48 -5.50
C SER A 168 15.38 10.40 -6.27
N ARG A 169 16.25 9.83 -7.11
CA ARG A 169 17.10 10.56 -8.06
C ARG A 169 16.26 11.34 -9.08
N THR A 170 15.23 10.71 -9.67
CA THR A 170 14.32 11.34 -10.65
C THR A 170 13.62 12.56 -10.06
N VAL A 171 13.17 12.48 -8.80
CA VAL A 171 12.46 13.58 -8.12
C VAL A 171 13.37 14.47 -7.29
N ASN A 172 14.69 14.29 -7.36
CA ASN A 172 15.70 14.99 -6.59
C ASN A 172 15.41 15.04 -5.07
N GLN A 173 15.04 13.90 -4.49
CA GLN A 173 14.84 13.73 -3.05
C GLN A 173 15.80 12.67 -2.51
N GLN A 174 16.41 12.95 -1.36
CA GLN A 174 17.30 12.02 -0.68
C GLN A 174 16.49 11.16 0.29
N ILE A 175 16.89 9.90 0.44
CA ILE A 175 16.27 8.95 1.37
C ILE A 175 17.27 8.68 2.50
N SER A 176 16.83 8.73 3.75
CA SER A 176 17.70 8.48 4.91
C SER A 176 17.88 6.98 5.14
N TRP A 177 18.62 6.31 4.25
CA TRP A 177 18.67 4.84 4.15
C TRP A 177 19.08 4.16 5.44
N LEU A 178 20.26 4.51 5.98
CA LEU A 178 20.80 3.85 7.17
C LEU A 178 19.93 4.10 8.40
N TYR A 179 19.41 5.31 8.56
CA TYR A 179 18.52 5.64 9.66
C TYR A 179 17.27 4.76 9.65
N ASN A 180 16.59 4.65 8.50
CA ASN A 180 15.35 3.89 8.40
C ASN A 180 15.54 2.38 8.62
N ILE A 181 16.67 1.82 8.17
CA ILE A 181 17.02 0.42 8.38
C ILE A 181 17.26 0.15 9.88
N TRP A 182 18.11 0.95 10.52
CA TRP A 182 18.41 0.80 11.95
C TRP A 182 17.21 1.11 12.84
N TYR A 183 16.37 2.08 12.46
CA TYR A 183 15.12 2.39 13.14
C TYR A 183 14.19 1.20 13.15
N LEU A 184 14.02 0.52 12.01
CA LEU A 184 13.17 -0.66 11.95
C LEU A 184 13.72 -1.79 12.83
N GLU A 185 15.01 -2.12 12.71
CA GLU A 185 15.62 -3.18 13.53
C GLU A 185 15.46 -2.92 15.03
N LEU A 186 15.70 -1.67 15.45
CA LEU A 186 15.55 -1.26 16.85
C LEU A 186 14.10 -1.33 17.32
N VAL A 187 13.13 -0.87 16.51
CA VAL A 187 11.70 -0.96 16.82
C VAL A 187 11.26 -2.43 16.91
N GLU A 188 11.70 -3.30 16.00
CA GLU A 188 11.38 -4.73 16.03
C GLU A 188 11.99 -5.42 17.25
N ALA A 189 13.22 -5.07 17.64
CA ALA A 189 13.83 -5.57 18.87
C ALA A 189 13.06 -5.11 20.12
N ARG A 190 12.69 -3.82 20.20
CA ARG A 190 11.87 -3.26 21.29
C ARG A 190 10.52 -3.99 21.39
N VAL A 191 9.80 -4.17 20.27
CA VAL A 191 8.51 -4.90 20.27
C VAL A 191 8.68 -6.36 20.71
N ARG A 192 9.69 -7.07 20.18
CA ARG A 192 9.99 -8.47 20.58
C ARG A 192 10.29 -8.58 22.08
N ALA A 193 11.06 -7.64 22.62
CA ALA A 193 11.40 -7.57 24.03
C ALA A 193 10.15 -7.38 24.91
N LEU A 194 9.27 -6.46 24.54
CA LEU A 194 8.02 -6.20 25.28
C LEU A 194 7.02 -7.37 25.18
N GLU A 195 6.86 -7.97 23.99
CA GLU A 195 5.99 -9.16 23.81
C GLU A 195 6.51 -10.36 24.61
N LEU A 196 7.83 -10.51 24.75
CA LEU A 196 8.44 -11.52 25.60
C LEU A 196 8.09 -11.30 27.07
N ILE A 197 8.15 -10.05 27.55
CA ILE A 197 7.74 -9.69 28.91
C ILE A 197 6.29 -10.12 29.12
N MET A 198 5.36 -9.67 28.26
CA MET A 198 3.93 -10.06 28.36
C MET A 198 3.73 -11.56 28.40
N LYS A 199 4.42 -12.31 27.54
CA LYS A 199 4.29 -13.77 27.48
C LYS A 199 4.76 -14.45 28.77
N LYS A 200 5.84 -13.97 29.38
CA LYS A 200 6.43 -14.55 30.59
C LYS A 200 5.74 -14.09 31.88
N LEU A 201 5.04 -12.95 31.86
CA LEU A 201 4.25 -12.49 33.00
C LEU A 201 3.08 -13.44 33.34
N VAL A 202 2.69 -14.32 32.42
CA VAL A 202 1.71 -15.40 32.66
C VAL A 202 2.18 -16.39 33.74
N ASP A 203 3.48 -16.64 33.87
CA ASP A 203 4.02 -17.61 34.84
C ASP A 203 4.03 -17.04 36.27
N GLU A 204 3.38 -17.72 37.23
CA GLU A 204 3.17 -17.28 38.63
C GLU A 204 4.43 -17.31 39.53
N SER A 205 5.58 -16.81 39.05
CA SER A 205 6.79 -16.72 39.88
C SER A 205 7.49 -15.36 39.79
N ASP A 206 8.06 -14.91 40.91
CA ASP A 206 8.93 -13.72 40.96
C ASP A 206 10.13 -13.85 40.01
N ASN A 207 10.70 -15.06 39.94
CA ASN A 207 11.86 -15.35 39.10
C ASN A 207 11.54 -15.22 37.59
N ALA A 208 10.32 -15.54 37.18
CA ALA A 208 9.89 -15.37 35.78
C ALA A 208 9.85 -13.89 35.36
N MET A 209 9.42 -12.99 36.25
CA MET A 209 9.39 -11.54 35.96
C MET A 209 10.80 -10.97 35.78
N GLU A 210 11.72 -11.26 36.71
CA GLU A 210 13.11 -10.81 36.59
C GLU A 210 13.80 -11.41 35.35
N THR A 211 13.63 -12.71 35.12
CA THR A 211 14.18 -13.37 33.93
C THR A 211 13.63 -12.76 32.64
N ALA A 212 12.35 -12.39 32.60
CA ALA A 212 11.74 -11.76 31.43
C ALA A 212 12.33 -10.38 31.14
N LEU A 213 12.51 -9.55 32.17
CA LEU A 213 13.11 -8.22 32.05
C LEU A 213 14.60 -8.30 31.64
N GLU A 214 15.36 -9.26 32.18
CA GLU A 214 16.74 -9.51 31.78
C GLU A 214 16.86 -9.99 30.33
N GLU A 215 15.98 -10.91 29.90
CA GLU A 215 15.98 -11.36 28.51
C GLU A 215 15.54 -10.27 27.53
N ALA A 216 14.56 -9.45 27.91
CA ALA A 216 14.13 -8.29 27.13
C ALA A 216 15.27 -7.27 26.96
N GLU A 217 15.99 -6.97 28.04
CA GLU A 217 17.21 -6.16 28.00
C GLU A 217 18.26 -6.77 27.08
N ARG A 218 18.50 -8.09 27.16
CA ARG A 218 19.45 -8.78 26.26
C ARG A 218 19.05 -8.64 24.80
N ILE A 219 17.76 -8.74 24.45
CA ILE A 219 17.27 -8.58 23.07
C ILE A 219 17.58 -7.18 22.54
N ILE A 220 17.28 -6.12 23.29
CA ILE A 220 17.56 -4.75 22.87
C ILE A 220 19.08 -4.52 22.77
N ASN A 221 19.84 -4.99 23.76
CA ASN A 221 21.29 -4.91 23.78
C ASN A 221 21.98 -5.72 22.67
N GLN A 222 21.33 -6.74 22.10
CA GLN A 222 21.85 -7.49 20.97
C GLN A 222 21.93 -6.65 19.70
N VAL A 223 21.01 -5.69 19.51
CA VAL A 223 21.06 -4.74 18.38
C VAL A 223 22.37 -3.94 18.40
N PHE A 224 22.84 -3.57 19.60
CA PHE A 224 24.08 -2.81 19.81
C PHE A 224 25.32 -3.70 20.03
N SER A 225 25.19 -5.03 20.00
CA SER A 225 26.26 -5.97 20.38
C SER A 225 27.50 -5.95 19.47
N GLN A 226 27.41 -5.29 18.32
CA GLN A 226 28.53 -5.17 17.37
C GLN A 226 29.51 -4.04 17.72
N GLU A 227 29.24 -3.27 18.77
CA GLU A 227 29.96 -2.03 19.11
C GLU A 227 30.90 -2.15 20.32
N GLN A 228 32.08 -1.52 20.22
CA GLN A 228 33.04 -1.42 21.31
C GLN A 228 32.56 -0.53 22.48
N ASN A 229 31.56 0.32 22.25
CA ASN A 229 30.98 1.26 23.24
C ASN A 229 29.52 0.96 23.56
N LYS A 230 29.15 -0.32 23.55
CA LYS A 230 27.79 -0.81 23.79
C LYS A 230 27.12 -0.14 24.99
N ASP A 231 27.81 -0.01 26.11
CA ASP A 231 27.23 0.50 27.38
C ASP A 231 26.88 2.00 27.32
N ARG A 232 27.62 2.79 26.53
CA ARG A 232 27.35 4.23 26.36
C ARG A 232 26.16 4.49 25.45
N ILE A 233 25.97 3.64 24.45
CA ILE A 233 24.90 3.77 23.45
C ILE A 233 23.60 3.18 24.01
N SER A 234 23.68 2.02 24.66
CA SER A 234 22.55 1.37 25.32
C SER A 234 21.95 2.22 26.44
N SER A 235 22.79 2.90 27.23
CA SER A 235 22.31 3.78 28.32
C SER A 235 21.48 4.99 27.87
N LYS A 236 21.47 5.30 26.57
CA LYS A 236 20.64 6.35 25.98
C LYS A 236 19.33 5.82 25.39
N ASP A 237 19.16 4.51 25.26
CA ASP A 237 17.91 3.93 24.81
C ASP A 237 16.81 4.12 25.88
N PRO A 238 15.68 4.76 25.54
CA PRO A 238 14.63 5.06 26.51
C PRO A 238 13.94 3.80 27.06
N TYR A 239 13.95 2.68 26.33
CA TYR A 239 13.34 1.43 26.78
C TYR A 239 14.23 0.66 27.74
N LEU A 240 15.55 0.74 27.60
CA LEU A 240 16.47 0.18 28.59
C LEU A 240 16.32 0.89 29.95
N ALA A 241 16.24 2.23 29.95
CA ALA A 241 15.95 2.98 31.17
C ALA A 241 14.63 2.57 31.82
N ARG A 242 13.58 2.35 31.02
CA ARG A 242 12.27 1.87 31.50
C ARG A 242 12.32 0.44 32.03
N ILE A 243 13.06 -0.46 31.39
CA ILE A 243 13.26 -1.83 31.91
C ILE A 243 13.92 -1.79 33.29
N ASP A 244 14.88 -0.88 33.52
CA ASP A 244 15.48 -0.72 34.85
C ASP A 244 14.50 -0.17 35.89
N GLU A 245 13.58 0.71 35.49
CA GLU A 245 12.46 1.11 36.35
C GLU A 245 11.51 -0.07 36.64
N TRP A 246 11.20 -0.90 35.65
CA TRP A 246 10.36 -2.08 35.79
C TRP A 246 11.00 -3.17 36.65
N LYS A 247 12.32 -3.31 36.63
CA LYS A 247 13.06 -4.16 37.58
C LYS A 247 12.86 -3.68 39.02
N LYS A 248 12.75 -2.37 39.27
CA LYS A 248 12.43 -1.85 40.62
C LYS A 248 11.01 -2.22 41.05
N ILE A 249 10.04 -2.19 40.14
CA ILE A 249 8.66 -2.67 40.40
C ILE A 249 8.70 -4.16 40.74
N SER A 250 9.39 -4.96 39.92
CA SER A 250 9.57 -6.39 40.14
C SER A 250 10.21 -6.69 41.51
N ARG A 251 11.21 -5.92 41.94
CA ARG A 251 11.88 -6.14 43.24
C ARG A 251 11.13 -5.61 44.47
N ASN A 252 10.03 -4.88 44.28
CA ASN A 252 9.30 -4.26 45.39
C ASN A 252 8.46 -5.28 46.17
N LYS A 253 9.12 -6.05 47.06
CA LYS A 253 8.51 -7.08 47.91
C LYS A 253 7.43 -6.56 48.87
N ARG A 254 7.21 -5.23 48.99
CA ARG A 254 6.12 -4.66 49.79
C ARG A 254 4.76 -4.81 49.11
N ARG A 255 4.70 -5.02 47.79
CA ARG A 255 3.48 -5.26 47.01
C ARG A 255 3.29 -6.74 46.74
N SER A 256 2.04 -7.20 46.60
CA SER A 256 1.78 -8.59 46.26
C SER A 256 2.34 -8.91 44.86
N LEU A 257 2.65 -10.19 44.60
CA LEU A 257 3.09 -10.63 43.26
C LEU A 257 2.03 -10.28 42.20
N LYS A 258 0.74 -10.43 42.55
CA LYS A 258 -0.38 -10.13 41.66
C LYS A 258 -0.41 -8.64 41.28
N ASP A 259 -0.29 -7.74 42.25
CA ASP A 259 -0.33 -6.29 41.97
C ASP A 259 0.85 -5.84 41.11
N ARG A 260 2.06 -6.35 41.39
CA ARG A 260 3.27 -6.05 40.60
C ARG A 260 3.12 -6.52 39.15
N LYS A 261 2.52 -7.70 38.94
CA LYS A 261 2.25 -8.24 37.61
C LYS A 261 1.22 -7.42 36.86
N GLU A 262 0.07 -7.14 37.47
CA GLU A 262 -0.99 -6.36 36.82
C GLU A 262 -0.50 -4.95 36.44
N GLU A 263 0.32 -4.32 37.30
CA GLU A 263 0.97 -3.05 37.01
C GLU A 263 1.94 -3.15 35.82
N LEU A 264 2.82 -4.16 35.80
CA LEU A 264 3.75 -4.38 34.69
C LEU A 264 3.04 -4.74 33.38
N GLU A 265 2.04 -5.62 33.43
CA GLU A 265 1.24 -5.98 32.25
C GLU A 265 0.55 -4.76 31.66
N THR A 266 -0.03 -3.90 32.50
CA THR A 266 -0.67 -2.67 32.05
C THR A 266 0.33 -1.74 31.38
N ILE A 267 1.47 -1.46 32.02
CA ILE A 267 2.50 -0.56 31.48
C ILE A 267 3.09 -1.11 30.18
N VAL A 268 3.45 -2.39 30.14
CA VAL A 268 4.06 -3.03 28.95
C VAL A 268 3.04 -3.08 27.81
N PHE A 269 1.77 -3.37 28.10
CA PHE A 269 0.71 -3.33 27.10
C PHE A 269 0.54 -1.92 26.50
N GLU A 270 0.53 -0.88 27.35
CA GLU A 270 0.48 0.52 26.91
C GLU A 270 1.70 0.90 26.07
N GLU A 271 2.88 0.39 26.38
CA GLU A 271 4.09 0.66 25.58
C GLU A 271 4.11 -0.07 24.23
N ILE A 272 3.69 -1.34 24.19
CA ILE A 272 3.49 -2.06 22.92
C ILE A 272 2.48 -1.31 22.07
N ALA A 273 1.41 -0.80 22.69
CA ALA A 273 0.42 0.03 22.04
C ALA A 273 1.10 1.27 21.45
N ILE A 274 1.81 2.07 22.24
CA ILE A 274 2.49 3.31 21.78
C ILE A 274 3.45 3.04 20.62
N ILE A 275 4.32 2.03 20.71
CA ILE A 275 5.31 1.71 19.64
C ILE A 275 4.60 1.30 18.35
N LYS A 276 3.56 0.46 18.45
CA LYS A 276 2.77 0.07 17.28
C LYS A 276 1.82 1.18 16.81
N GLY A 277 1.82 2.34 17.50
CA GLY A 277 1.08 3.54 17.16
C GLY A 277 -0.33 3.63 17.73
N PHE A 278 -0.71 2.75 18.67
CA PHE A 278 -1.97 2.78 19.43
C PHE A 278 -1.77 3.64 20.68
N SER A 279 -2.57 4.69 20.87
CA SER A 279 -2.52 5.47 22.12
C SER A 279 -3.69 5.07 23.00
N THR A 280 -3.43 4.37 24.11
CA THR A 280 -4.47 3.96 25.07
C THR A 280 -5.20 5.13 25.74
N ARG A 281 -4.52 6.27 25.88
CA ARG A 281 -5.10 7.51 26.45
C ARG A 281 -6.05 8.19 25.45
N LEU A 282 -5.71 8.20 24.16
CA LEU A 282 -6.60 8.67 23.08
C LEU A 282 -7.68 7.63 22.70
N GLU A 283 -7.47 6.33 22.92
CA GLU A 283 -8.51 5.29 22.79
C GLU A 283 -9.62 5.52 23.83
N LYS A 284 -9.27 5.91 25.06
CA LYS A 284 -10.23 6.20 26.13
C LYS A 284 -10.91 7.57 25.97
N GLU A 285 -10.24 8.56 25.40
CA GLU A 285 -10.77 9.92 25.27
C GLU A 285 -11.44 10.18 23.90
N ILE A 286 -11.01 9.52 22.81
CA ILE A 286 -11.38 9.85 21.41
C ILE A 286 -11.58 8.58 20.51
N ASP A 287 -11.51 7.36 21.04
CA ASP A 287 -11.65 6.09 20.26
C ASP A 287 -10.66 5.96 19.07
N VAL A 288 -9.42 6.43 19.27
CA VAL A 288 -8.31 6.47 18.30
C VAL A 288 -7.50 5.17 18.33
N GLN A 289 -7.69 4.26 17.36
CA GLN A 289 -6.87 3.03 17.21
C GLN A 289 -5.77 3.20 16.14
N GLY A 290 -4.54 2.88 16.54
CA GLY A 290 -3.27 3.15 15.88
C GLY A 290 -2.97 2.64 14.46
N GLY A 291 -1.95 3.27 13.87
CA GLY A 291 -1.67 3.39 12.43
C GLY A 291 -1.29 2.13 11.65
N ALA A 292 -0.77 1.06 12.27
CA ALA A 292 -0.40 -0.15 11.52
C ALA A 292 -1.61 -0.91 10.93
N LEU A 293 -2.81 -0.69 11.48
CA LEU A 293 -4.05 -1.36 11.11
C LEU A 293 -4.87 -0.64 10.04
N THR A 294 -4.42 0.50 9.53
CA THR A 294 -5.22 1.32 8.60
C THR A 294 -4.61 1.44 7.21
N HIS A 295 -3.46 0.80 6.98
CA HIS A 295 -2.73 0.99 5.73
C HIS A 295 -3.50 0.43 4.54
N TRP A 296 -3.60 1.27 3.52
CA TRP A 296 -4.25 0.85 2.30
C TRP A 296 -3.30 -0.09 1.52
N PRO A 297 -3.77 -1.27 1.12
CA PRO A 297 -2.95 -2.21 0.38
C PRO A 297 -2.57 -1.63 -0.97
N ILE A 298 -1.33 -1.90 -1.37
CA ILE A 298 -0.80 -1.54 -2.67
C ILE A 298 -1.56 -2.34 -3.73
N LEU A 299 -2.24 -1.62 -4.62
CA LEU A 299 -3.01 -2.20 -5.72
C LEU A 299 -2.38 -1.93 -7.08
N ALA A 300 -1.45 -0.98 -7.18
CA ALA A 300 -0.72 -0.69 -8.41
C ALA A 300 0.46 -1.66 -8.59
N LEU A 301 0.75 -2.03 -9.84
CA LEU A 301 2.09 -2.51 -10.20
C LEU A 301 3.02 -1.34 -9.92
N ARG A 302 3.93 -1.47 -8.96
CA ARG A 302 4.71 -0.29 -8.53
C ARG A 302 5.82 0.00 -9.52
N ALA A 303 6.21 1.27 -9.57
CA ALA A 303 7.45 1.66 -10.25
C ALA A 303 8.63 0.90 -9.62
N ASP A 304 8.65 0.74 -8.29
CA ASP A 304 9.67 0.03 -7.51
C ASP A 304 9.53 -1.49 -7.39
N GLY A 305 9.08 -2.14 -8.47
CA GLY A 305 9.22 -3.59 -8.65
C GLY A 305 8.16 -4.46 -7.95
N PRO A 306 8.37 -5.80 -7.94
CA PRO A 306 7.41 -6.75 -7.38
C PRO A 306 7.25 -6.56 -5.87
N LEU A 307 6.10 -6.96 -5.34
CA LEU A 307 5.75 -6.78 -3.93
C LEU A 307 6.63 -7.67 -3.03
N ALA A 308 7.69 -7.09 -2.47
CA ALA A 308 8.55 -7.71 -1.46
C ALA A 308 7.83 -7.81 -0.11
N TYR A 309 6.82 -8.69 -0.01
CA TYR A 309 5.94 -8.77 1.15
C TYR A 309 6.67 -9.05 2.47
N SER A 310 7.78 -9.79 2.44
CA SER A 310 8.62 -10.05 3.62
C SER A 310 9.30 -8.79 4.16
N HIS A 311 9.53 -7.79 3.31
CA HIS A 311 10.26 -6.56 3.65
C HIS A 311 9.37 -5.30 3.58
N GLU A 312 8.05 -5.46 3.52
CA GLU A 312 7.12 -4.34 3.30
C GLU A 312 7.17 -3.31 4.44
N ALA A 313 7.49 -3.72 5.68
CA ALA A 313 7.67 -2.80 6.79
C ALA A 313 8.82 -1.80 6.54
N LEU A 314 9.97 -2.30 6.09
CA LEU A 314 11.14 -1.49 5.71
C LEU A 314 10.83 -0.61 4.51
N LEU A 315 10.32 -1.22 3.44
CA LEU A 315 10.04 -0.49 2.21
C LEU A 315 8.98 0.60 2.39
N ARG A 316 8.00 0.37 3.28
CA ARG A 316 7.02 1.40 3.67
C ARG A 316 7.70 2.58 4.37
N ASN A 317 8.60 2.33 5.31
CA ASN A 317 9.33 3.41 5.98
C ASN A 317 10.11 4.25 4.96
N LEU A 318 10.82 3.59 4.05
CA LEU A 318 11.59 4.24 2.98
C LEU A 318 10.70 5.05 2.02
N ARG A 319 9.50 4.57 1.66
CA ARG A 319 8.54 5.31 0.83
C ARG A 319 8.01 6.56 1.52
N ASN A 320 7.86 6.54 2.84
CA ASN A 320 7.34 7.67 3.60
C ASN A 320 8.36 8.82 3.72
N GLU A 321 9.64 8.59 3.40
CA GLU A 321 10.70 9.62 3.44
C GLU A 321 10.58 10.67 2.34
N PHE A 322 9.92 10.34 1.24
CA PHE A 322 9.79 11.24 0.11
C PHE A 322 8.34 11.37 -0.36
N ASN A 323 8.05 12.51 -0.96
CA ASN A 323 6.78 12.75 -1.61
C ASN A 323 7.04 13.21 -3.03
N ILE A 324 6.72 12.38 -4.02
CA ILE A 324 7.02 12.69 -5.43
C ILE A 324 6.36 14.00 -5.89
N LEU A 325 5.30 14.48 -5.24
CA LEU A 325 4.66 15.77 -5.54
C LEU A 325 5.50 16.99 -5.14
N ASN A 326 6.56 16.83 -4.34
CA ASN A 326 7.54 17.90 -4.12
C ASN A 326 8.27 18.30 -5.41
N TYR A 327 8.36 17.38 -6.36
CA TYR A 327 8.95 17.66 -7.65
C TYR A 327 7.99 18.49 -8.51
N SER A 328 8.28 19.79 -8.65
CA SER A 328 7.41 20.78 -9.30
C SER A 328 6.91 20.35 -10.69
N PRO A 329 7.75 19.78 -11.58
CA PRO A 329 7.26 19.33 -12.89
C PRO A 329 6.22 18.21 -12.80
N LEU A 330 6.36 17.27 -11.86
CA LEU A 330 5.36 16.21 -11.66
C LEU A 330 4.05 16.77 -11.11
N PHE A 331 4.12 17.68 -10.13
CA PHE A 331 2.92 18.36 -9.61
C PHE A 331 2.17 19.07 -10.73
N GLY A 332 2.87 19.85 -11.56
CA GLY A 332 2.26 20.56 -12.68
C GLY A 332 1.67 19.62 -13.74
N LEU A 333 2.36 18.51 -14.05
CA LEU A 333 1.82 17.48 -14.94
C LEU A 333 0.52 16.90 -14.39
N CYS A 334 0.44 16.59 -13.10
CA CYS A 334 -0.79 16.12 -12.45
C CYS A 334 -1.94 17.14 -12.63
N SER A 335 -1.69 18.43 -12.45
CA SER A 335 -2.70 19.48 -12.66
C SER A 335 -3.17 19.58 -14.12
N ILE A 336 -2.29 19.47 -15.11
CA ILE A 336 -2.68 19.46 -16.54
C ILE A 336 -3.45 18.19 -16.91
N LEU A 337 -2.98 17.05 -16.44
CA LEU A 337 -3.58 15.76 -16.76
C LEU A 337 -4.93 15.54 -16.06
N SER A 338 -5.29 16.37 -15.08
CA SER A 338 -6.56 16.33 -14.34
C SER A 338 -7.79 16.13 -15.24
N ASN A 339 -7.81 16.82 -16.38
CA ASN A 339 -8.93 16.82 -17.33
C ASN A 339 -8.72 15.89 -18.54
N THR A 340 -7.58 15.18 -18.62
CA THR A 340 -7.18 14.41 -19.80
C THR A 340 -7.57 12.94 -19.70
N GLU A 341 -8.29 12.42 -20.70
CA GLU A 341 -8.68 11.00 -20.81
C GLU A 341 -7.88 10.24 -21.89
N ASP A 342 -6.77 10.80 -22.38
CA ASP A 342 -5.96 10.15 -23.41
C ASP A 342 -4.93 9.17 -22.80
N PRO A 343 -5.03 7.86 -23.12
CA PRO A 343 -4.08 6.82 -22.67
C PRO A 343 -2.65 6.95 -23.20
N ASN A 344 -2.36 7.94 -24.04
CA ASN A 344 -1.03 8.16 -24.60
C ASN A 344 -0.29 9.34 -23.97
N ARG A 345 -0.88 9.97 -22.96
CA ARG A 345 -0.31 11.07 -22.17
C ARG A 345 0.39 10.52 -20.91
N PRO A 346 1.31 11.28 -20.29
CA PRO A 346 1.85 12.57 -20.75
C PRO A 346 2.74 12.44 -21.99
N ILE A 347 2.90 13.56 -22.71
CA ILE A 347 3.89 13.77 -23.78
C ILE A 347 4.80 14.97 -23.45
N ALA A 348 5.90 15.15 -24.18
CA ALA A 348 6.86 16.22 -23.93
C ALA A 348 6.22 17.63 -23.91
N ASP A 349 5.20 17.86 -24.74
CA ASP A 349 4.47 19.14 -24.77
C ASP A 349 3.63 19.39 -23.51
N ASP A 350 3.23 18.35 -22.77
CA ASP A 350 2.58 18.53 -21.47
C ASP A 350 3.59 19.05 -20.45
N LEU A 351 4.81 18.51 -20.47
CA LEU A 351 5.88 18.91 -19.55
C LEU A 351 6.35 20.36 -19.81
N ARG A 352 6.43 20.76 -21.07
CA ARG A 352 6.77 22.14 -21.47
C ARG A 352 5.76 23.19 -20.99
N GLN A 353 4.52 22.79 -20.73
CA GLN A 353 3.50 23.72 -20.22
C GLN A 353 3.62 23.98 -18.71
N VAL A 354 4.38 23.15 -17.98
CA VAL A 354 4.45 23.19 -16.50
C VAL A 354 5.86 23.34 -15.96
N SER A 355 6.86 23.35 -16.83
CA SER A 355 8.26 23.45 -16.47
C SER A 355 9.05 24.12 -17.57
N ASP A 356 10.21 24.67 -17.21
CA ASP A 356 11.15 25.28 -18.16
C ASP A 356 11.97 24.23 -18.94
N ILE A 357 11.61 22.95 -18.83
CA ILE A 357 12.29 21.84 -19.52
C ILE A 357 11.77 21.76 -20.95
N ASP A 358 12.66 21.93 -21.91
CA ASP A 358 12.34 22.05 -23.32
C ASP A 358 13.11 21.05 -24.21
N GLY A 359 12.91 21.18 -25.53
CA GLY A 359 13.66 20.42 -26.53
C GLY A 359 13.55 18.89 -26.38
N ARG A 360 14.68 18.21 -26.56
CA ARG A 360 14.82 16.76 -26.38
C ARG A 360 14.85 16.35 -24.90
N THR A 361 15.29 17.23 -24.01
CA THR A 361 15.33 16.97 -22.57
C THR A 361 13.93 16.70 -22.02
N ALA A 362 12.94 17.49 -22.46
CA ALA A 362 11.54 17.27 -22.09
C ALA A 362 11.03 15.86 -22.46
N PHE A 363 11.49 15.31 -23.60
CA PHE A 363 11.13 13.95 -24.01
C PHE A 363 11.70 12.88 -23.06
N TYR A 364 12.94 13.04 -22.61
CA TYR A 364 13.55 12.09 -21.68
C TYR A 364 12.96 12.20 -20.28
N VAL A 365 12.78 13.42 -19.76
CA VAL A 365 12.20 13.65 -18.44
C VAL A 365 10.76 13.15 -18.38
N VAL A 366 9.94 13.40 -19.41
CA VAL A 366 8.55 12.90 -19.40
C VAL A 366 8.49 11.36 -19.40
N LYS A 367 9.49 10.68 -19.99
CA LYS A 367 9.58 9.22 -19.98
C LYS A 367 9.87 8.67 -18.59
N GLU A 368 10.71 9.35 -17.82
CA GLU A 368 10.97 9.01 -16.42
C GLU A 368 9.74 9.28 -15.56
N LEU A 369 9.13 10.46 -15.70
CA LEU A 369 7.92 10.84 -14.94
C LEU A 369 6.70 9.98 -15.28
N GLU A 370 6.60 9.43 -16.50
CA GLU A 370 5.54 8.49 -16.90
C GLU A 370 5.49 7.26 -15.99
N THR A 371 6.63 6.84 -15.42
CA THR A 371 6.67 5.69 -14.49
C THR A 371 6.10 6.01 -13.11
N LEU A 372 6.06 7.30 -12.74
CA LEU A 372 5.53 7.81 -11.48
C LEU A 372 4.04 8.17 -11.56
N LEU A 373 3.47 8.10 -12.77
CA LEU A 373 2.06 8.32 -13.05
C LEU A 373 1.36 7.00 -13.34
N VAL A 374 0.15 6.88 -12.82
CA VAL A 374 -0.69 5.69 -12.89
C VAL A 374 -1.95 6.04 -13.67
N GLU A 375 -2.25 5.24 -14.68
CA GLU A 375 -3.52 5.25 -15.38
C GLU A 375 -4.51 4.39 -14.58
N GLN A 376 -5.61 5.01 -14.14
CA GLN A 376 -6.72 4.31 -13.52
C GLN A 376 -7.94 4.32 -14.44
N TYR A 377 -8.43 3.12 -14.75
CA TYR A 377 -9.59 2.91 -15.60
C TYR A 377 -10.84 2.62 -14.76
N LEU A 378 -11.87 3.43 -14.95
CA LEU A 378 -13.12 3.40 -14.20
C LEU A 378 -14.25 2.92 -15.13
N PRO A 379 -14.73 1.66 -15.00
CA PRO A 379 -15.88 1.19 -15.73
C PRO A 379 -17.12 2.00 -15.35
N THR A 380 -17.89 2.43 -16.35
CA THR A 380 -19.19 3.05 -16.10
C THR A 380 -20.23 1.95 -15.95
N PHE A 381 -20.39 1.39 -14.74
CA PHE A 381 -21.27 0.24 -14.54
C PHE A 381 -22.74 0.52 -14.87
N ARG A 382 -23.24 1.73 -14.62
CA ARG A 382 -24.56 2.16 -15.11
C ARG A 382 -24.73 1.92 -16.62
N LYS A 383 -23.74 2.31 -17.44
CA LYS A 383 -23.72 2.07 -18.90
C LYS A 383 -23.57 0.62 -19.29
N LEU A 384 -23.06 -0.22 -18.40
CA LEU A 384 -22.98 -1.67 -18.62
C LEU A 384 -24.22 -2.40 -18.10
N GLY A 385 -25.20 -1.71 -17.49
CA GLY A 385 -26.35 -2.34 -16.84
C GLY A 385 -26.00 -3.07 -15.55
N LEU A 386 -24.90 -2.66 -14.90
CA LEU A 386 -24.36 -3.23 -13.66
C LEU A 386 -24.37 -2.18 -12.55
N ARG A 387 -24.18 -2.63 -11.31
CA ARG A 387 -23.99 -1.76 -10.13
C ARG A 387 -23.16 -2.45 -9.05
N TYR A 388 -22.67 -1.67 -8.10
CA TYR A 388 -22.00 -2.18 -6.91
C TYR A 388 -23.00 -2.44 -5.78
N ARG A 389 -22.77 -3.52 -5.04
CA ARG A 389 -23.41 -3.78 -3.74
C ARG A 389 -22.34 -3.98 -2.68
N TYR A 390 -22.36 -3.13 -1.67
CA TYR A 390 -21.56 -3.25 -0.46
C TYR A 390 -22.38 -3.94 0.62
N ILE A 391 -21.81 -4.95 1.25
CA ILE A 391 -22.42 -5.65 2.39
C ILE A 391 -21.44 -5.62 3.55
N PHE A 392 -21.82 -4.91 4.60
CA PHE A 392 -21.08 -4.71 5.84
C PHE A 392 -21.60 -5.66 6.91
N THR A 393 -20.70 -6.34 7.62
CA THR A 393 -21.05 -7.36 8.59
C THR A 393 -20.27 -7.19 9.90
N PRO A 394 -20.85 -7.58 11.05
CA PRO A 394 -20.16 -7.55 12.34
C PRO A 394 -19.02 -8.58 12.44
N ARG A 395 -18.94 -9.57 11.53
CA ARG A 395 -17.86 -10.56 11.46
C ARG A 395 -16.80 -10.21 10.41
N GLN A 396 -15.54 -10.56 10.68
CA GLN A 396 -14.44 -10.44 9.70
C GLN A 396 -14.55 -11.43 8.52
N ARG A 397 -15.29 -12.53 8.70
CA ARG A 397 -15.56 -13.53 7.67
C ARG A 397 -17.02 -13.42 7.21
N PRO A 398 -17.33 -12.51 6.28
CA PRO A 398 -18.67 -12.40 5.72
C PRO A 398 -19.05 -13.71 5.03
N GLY A 399 -20.23 -14.24 5.36
CA GLY A 399 -20.78 -15.50 4.84
C GLY A 399 -21.45 -15.38 3.47
N VAL A 400 -21.36 -14.22 2.82
CA VAL A 400 -22.02 -13.96 1.53
C VAL A 400 -21.16 -14.50 0.40
N LEU A 401 -21.63 -15.56 -0.26
CA LEU A 401 -21.02 -16.12 -1.47
C LEU A 401 -21.75 -15.57 -2.70
N SER A 402 -20.98 -15.19 -3.73
CA SER A 402 -21.49 -14.55 -4.93
C SER A 402 -20.48 -14.68 -6.05
N ASP A 403 -20.95 -15.00 -7.27
CA ASP A 403 -20.09 -14.97 -8.46
C ASP A 403 -19.69 -13.53 -8.86
N GLY A 404 -20.40 -12.53 -8.32
CA GLY A 404 -20.13 -11.11 -8.48
C GLY A 404 -19.14 -10.53 -7.48
N LEU A 405 -18.57 -11.33 -6.55
CA LEU A 405 -17.63 -10.84 -5.55
C LEU A 405 -16.38 -10.24 -6.20
N ILE A 406 -16.11 -8.97 -5.92
CA ILE A 406 -14.96 -8.23 -6.48
C ILE A 406 -13.96 -7.77 -5.44
N GLN A 407 -14.39 -7.65 -4.17
CA GLN A 407 -13.52 -7.23 -3.09
C GLN A 407 -14.01 -7.74 -1.75
N ARG A 408 -13.07 -8.10 -0.87
CA ARG A 408 -13.32 -8.42 0.52
C ARG A 408 -12.38 -7.61 1.41
N MET A 409 -12.95 -6.98 2.43
CA MET A 409 -12.26 -6.10 3.35
C MET A 409 -12.45 -6.57 4.80
N ILE A 410 -11.39 -6.47 5.59
CA ILE A 410 -11.42 -6.61 7.05
C ILE A 410 -11.32 -5.20 7.62
N LEU A 411 -12.23 -4.87 8.52
CA LEU A 411 -12.36 -3.55 9.13
C LEU A 411 -12.01 -3.63 10.62
N ALA A 412 -11.53 -2.53 11.21
CA ALA A 412 -11.13 -2.48 12.62
C ALA A 412 -12.25 -2.11 13.58
N GLU A 413 -13.42 -1.67 13.09
CA GLU A 413 -14.49 -1.18 13.97
C GLU A 413 -15.19 -2.29 14.75
N GLN A 414 -15.62 -1.97 15.98
CA GLN A 414 -16.22 -2.95 16.88
C GLN A 414 -17.51 -3.54 16.31
N ASN A 415 -18.36 -2.70 15.71
CA ASN A 415 -19.68 -3.05 15.19
C ASN A 415 -19.66 -3.54 13.73
N ILE A 416 -18.62 -3.21 12.97
CA ILE A 416 -18.49 -3.55 11.55
C ILE A 416 -17.07 -4.03 11.30
N ARG A 417 -16.89 -5.35 11.27
CA ARG A 417 -15.55 -5.98 11.16
C ARG A 417 -15.25 -6.53 9.77
N GLY A 418 -16.25 -6.60 8.89
CA GLY A 418 -16.09 -7.13 7.54
C GLY A 418 -16.93 -6.37 6.52
N CYS A 419 -16.40 -6.29 5.30
CA CYS A 419 -17.12 -5.76 4.14
C CYS A 419 -16.86 -6.64 2.92
N THR A 420 -17.91 -6.92 2.14
CA THR A 420 -17.79 -7.51 0.81
C THR A 420 -18.41 -6.58 -0.23
N VAL A 421 -17.74 -6.49 -1.38
CA VAL A 421 -18.19 -5.69 -2.51
C VAL A 421 -18.47 -6.63 -3.66
N HIS A 422 -19.64 -6.49 -4.23
CA HIS A 422 -20.15 -7.31 -5.31
C HIS A 422 -20.55 -6.44 -6.49
N ILE A 423 -20.46 -6.99 -7.69
CA ILE A 423 -21.12 -6.45 -8.87
C ILE A 423 -22.31 -7.32 -9.20
N GLU A 424 -23.42 -6.68 -9.53
CA GLU A 424 -24.64 -7.34 -9.96
C GLU A 424 -25.31 -6.53 -11.08
N PRO A 425 -26.18 -7.17 -11.88
CA PRO A 425 -27.06 -6.44 -12.79
C PRO A 425 -27.95 -5.45 -12.04
N ASN A 426 -28.26 -4.31 -12.67
CA ASN A 426 -29.12 -3.28 -12.09
C ASN A 426 -30.53 -3.78 -11.71
N TRP A 427 -31.03 -4.82 -12.40
CA TRP A 427 -32.31 -5.46 -12.13
C TRP A 427 -32.27 -6.54 -11.03
N SER A 428 -31.08 -6.93 -10.54
CA SER A 428 -30.97 -7.92 -9.47
C SER A 428 -31.63 -7.42 -8.18
N LYS A 429 -32.18 -8.31 -7.36
CA LYS A 429 -32.74 -7.93 -6.05
C LYS A 429 -31.72 -7.96 -4.92
N GLY A 430 -30.51 -8.48 -5.16
CA GLY A 430 -29.55 -8.74 -4.10
C GLY A 430 -29.85 -10.02 -3.32
N PRO A 431 -28.97 -10.39 -2.37
CA PRO A 431 -29.20 -11.51 -1.47
C PRO A 431 -30.26 -11.14 -0.42
N ASN A 432 -30.97 -12.13 0.13
CA ASN A 432 -31.88 -11.88 1.23
C ASN A 432 -31.10 -11.61 2.53
N LEU A 433 -30.91 -10.34 2.89
CA LEU A 433 -30.13 -9.99 4.09
C LEU A 433 -30.77 -10.43 5.41
N ARG A 434 -32.08 -10.71 5.45
CA ARG A 434 -32.75 -11.15 6.69
C ARG A 434 -32.26 -12.52 7.18
N SER A 435 -31.69 -13.33 6.31
CA SER A 435 -31.06 -14.61 6.69
C SER A 435 -29.64 -14.45 7.24
N TYR A 436 -29.09 -13.24 7.23
CA TYR A 436 -27.76 -12.94 7.76
C TYR A 436 -27.85 -12.34 9.17
N GLU A 437 -26.70 -12.23 9.81
CA GLU A 437 -26.57 -11.81 11.20
C GLU A 437 -27.11 -10.39 11.45
N LYS A 438 -27.70 -10.17 12.63
CA LYS A 438 -28.18 -8.86 13.07
C LYS A 438 -27.03 -7.84 13.05
N GLY A 439 -27.29 -6.66 12.52
CA GLY A 439 -26.26 -5.63 12.31
C GLY A 439 -25.59 -5.66 10.93
N THR A 440 -26.07 -6.50 10.00
CA THR A 440 -25.68 -6.42 8.59
C THR A 440 -26.29 -5.18 7.95
N TYR A 441 -25.46 -4.39 7.27
CA TYR A 441 -25.85 -3.17 6.56
C TYR A 441 -25.46 -3.29 5.08
N GLU A 442 -26.28 -2.75 4.18
CA GLU A 442 -25.95 -2.70 2.75
C GLU A 442 -26.02 -1.30 2.17
N ALA A 443 -25.21 -1.08 1.14
CA ALA A 443 -25.25 0.11 0.31
C ALA A 443 -25.18 -0.30 -1.16
N VAL A 444 -26.11 0.20 -1.97
CA VAL A 444 -26.18 -0.04 -3.41
C VAL A 444 -25.84 1.25 -4.14
N VAL A 445 -24.82 1.20 -4.99
CA VAL A 445 -24.25 2.38 -5.66
C VAL A 445 -23.94 2.07 -7.12
N GLU A 446 -24.25 2.99 -8.03
CA GLU A 446 -24.12 2.80 -9.47
C GLU A 446 -22.99 3.61 -10.10
N GLU A 447 -22.64 4.75 -9.50
CA GLU A 447 -21.70 5.72 -10.05
C GLU A 447 -20.46 5.83 -9.18
N GLU A 448 -19.33 6.17 -9.80
CA GLU A 448 -18.04 6.32 -9.16
C GLU A 448 -17.45 7.69 -9.51
N ILE A 449 -16.97 8.38 -8.49
CA ILE A 449 -16.23 9.61 -8.58
C ILE A 449 -14.87 9.36 -7.94
N LEU A 450 -13.81 9.50 -8.73
CA LEU A 450 -12.47 9.54 -8.21
C LEU A 450 -12.05 11.00 -8.03
N SER A 451 -11.40 11.30 -6.90
CA SER A 451 -10.85 12.62 -6.61
C SER A 451 -9.49 12.54 -5.92
N LEU A 452 -8.56 13.40 -6.36
CA LEU A 452 -7.31 13.73 -5.69
C LEU A 452 -7.19 15.25 -5.63
N ASN A 453 -7.20 15.82 -4.43
CA ASN A 453 -7.19 17.25 -4.21
C ASN A 453 -5.76 17.74 -3.89
N LEU A 454 -5.06 18.23 -4.91
CA LEU A 454 -3.68 18.71 -4.78
C LEU A 454 -3.58 20.04 -4.01
N GLU A 455 -4.68 20.76 -3.80
CA GLU A 455 -4.69 21.98 -2.97
C GLU A 455 -4.37 21.69 -1.50
N LEU A 456 -4.70 20.48 -1.05
CA LEU A 456 -4.38 20.04 0.30
C LEU A 456 -2.89 19.75 0.47
N PHE A 457 -2.09 19.72 -0.61
CA PHE A 457 -0.66 19.49 -0.55
C PHE A 457 0.12 20.79 -0.36
N ASP A 458 0.75 20.96 0.80
CA ASP A 458 1.65 22.09 1.05
C ASP A 458 3.01 21.82 0.40
N ARG A 459 3.25 22.47 -0.74
CA ARG A 459 4.49 22.37 -1.51
C ARG A 459 5.73 22.88 -0.78
N LYS A 460 5.59 23.76 0.21
CA LYS A 460 6.73 24.29 0.98
C LYS A 460 7.15 23.29 2.04
N LEU A 461 6.18 22.67 2.70
CA LEU A 461 6.43 21.68 3.74
C LEU A 461 6.60 20.25 3.19
N GLY A 462 6.19 20.02 1.94
CA GLY A 462 6.13 18.72 1.31
C GLY A 462 5.18 17.74 1.99
N LYS A 463 4.14 18.27 2.63
CA LYS A 463 3.21 17.53 3.48
C LYS A 463 1.78 17.87 3.11
N TRP A 464 0.91 16.89 3.28
CA TRP A 464 -0.53 17.12 3.19
C TRP A 464 -1.02 17.86 4.43
N SER A 465 -1.81 18.89 4.19
CA SER A 465 -2.52 19.63 5.23
C SER A 465 -3.79 18.89 5.64
N SER A 466 -4.04 18.86 6.94
CA SER A 466 -5.31 18.44 7.53
C SER A 466 -6.25 19.62 7.78
N LYS A 467 -5.79 20.86 7.51
CA LYS A 467 -6.58 22.08 7.71
C LYS A 467 -7.62 22.16 6.60
N SER A 468 -8.82 21.70 6.90
CA SER A 468 -9.96 21.92 6.04
C SER A 468 -10.20 23.42 5.89
N HIS A 469 -10.19 23.93 4.68
CA HIS A 469 -10.77 25.23 4.38
C HIS A 469 -12.30 25.10 4.47
N LEU A 470 -12.84 24.94 5.69
CA LEU A 470 -14.28 25.00 5.97
C LEU A 470 -14.83 26.45 5.83
N GLY A 471 -14.00 27.39 5.37
CA GLY A 471 -14.40 28.75 5.07
C GLY A 471 -15.29 28.82 3.82
N SER A 472 -16.53 29.24 4.04
CA SER A 472 -17.54 29.53 3.03
C SER A 472 -17.03 30.52 1.98
N ASN A 473 -16.58 30.00 0.83
CA ASN A 473 -16.72 30.67 -0.47
C ASN A 473 -16.40 29.67 -1.59
N VAL A 474 -17.45 29.03 -2.10
CA VAL A 474 -17.41 28.24 -3.33
C VAL A 474 -16.99 29.15 -4.49
N LYS A 475 -15.73 29.07 -4.94
CA LYS A 475 -15.31 29.71 -6.18
C LYS A 475 -14.44 28.78 -7.01
N LYS A 476 -15.04 28.35 -8.14
CA LYS A 476 -14.47 27.60 -9.29
C LYS A 476 -13.90 26.21 -8.96
N LYS A 477 -14.10 25.25 -9.86
CA LYS A 477 -13.32 24.00 -9.86
C LYS A 477 -11.85 24.40 -9.89
N SER A 478 -11.13 24.10 -8.83
CA SER A 478 -9.70 24.35 -8.77
C SER A 478 -9.02 23.58 -9.89
N ARG A 479 -7.99 24.20 -10.49
CA ARG A 479 -7.11 23.51 -11.46
C ARG A 479 -6.36 22.35 -10.79
N ASP A 480 -6.27 22.36 -9.47
CA ASP A 480 -5.51 21.42 -8.66
C ASP A 480 -6.39 20.30 -8.05
N LEU A 481 -7.68 20.26 -8.39
CA LEU A 481 -8.54 19.12 -8.11
C LEU A 481 -8.58 18.17 -9.31
N ILE A 482 -7.90 17.04 -9.22
CA ILE A 482 -8.06 15.94 -10.18
C ILE A 482 -9.36 15.22 -9.82
N SER A 483 -10.37 15.28 -10.68
CA SER A 483 -11.60 14.54 -10.47
C SER A 483 -12.17 13.95 -11.74
N ARG A 484 -12.62 12.69 -11.66
CA ARG A 484 -13.27 11.97 -12.76
C ARG A 484 -14.52 11.29 -12.25
N SER A 485 -15.64 11.54 -12.92
CA SER A 485 -16.92 10.89 -12.64
C SER A 485 -17.32 9.94 -13.78
N THR A 486 -17.92 8.81 -13.41
CA THR A 486 -18.62 7.88 -14.32
C THR A 486 -20.11 8.20 -14.45
N ALA A 487 -20.59 9.30 -13.87
CA ALA A 487 -21.96 9.77 -14.10
C ALA A 487 -22.17 9.99 -15.60
N THR A 488 -23.25 9.44 -16.13
CA THR A 488 -23.58 9.49 -17.57
C THR A 488 -25.06 9.78 -17.77
N SER A 489 -25.42 10.23 -18.98
CA SER A 489 -26.81 10.34 -19.43
C SER A 489 -27.52 8.98 -19.35
N ASN A 490 -28.83 8.99 -19.09
CA ASN A 490 -29.73 7.84 -19.01
C ASN A 490 -29.93 7.13 -20.38
N ASP A 491 -28.86 6.86 -21.13
CA ASP A 491 -28.94 6.11 -22.37
C ASP A 491 -28.90 4.60 -22.07
N ASP A 492 -29.41 3.82 -23.02
CA ASP A 492 -29.49 2.36 -22.92
C ASP A 492 -28.13 1.71 -22.63
N PRO A 493 -28.10 0.58 -21.90
CA PRO A 493 -26.88 -0.16 -21.65
C PRO A 493 -26.15 -0.54 -22.95
N VAL A 494 -24.85 -0.31 -22.98
CA VAL A 494 -23.99 -0.67 -24.11
C VAL A 494 -23.54 -2.11 -23.97
N ASP A 495 -23.77 -2.92 -25.01
CA ASP A 495 -23.28 -4.29 -25.02
C ASP A 495 -21.84 -4.37 -25.50
N LEU A 496 -20.94 -4.90 -24.66
CA LEU A 496 -19.54 -5.05 -25.00
C LEU A 496 -19.28 -6.35 -25.76
N THR A 497 -18.40 -6.29 -26.76
CA THR A 497 -17.85 -7.51 -27.38
C THR A 497 -17.02 -8.30 -26.36
N LYS A 498 -16.85 -9.61 -26.59
CA LYS A 498 -16.02 -10.48 -25.72
C LYS A 498 -14.62 -9.90 -25.48
N ARG A 499 -13.97 -9.38 -26.53
CA ARG A 499 -12.63 -8.78 -26.42
C ARG A 499 -12.60 -7.45 -25.66
N GLN A 500 -13.63 -6.62 -25.80
CA GLN A 500 -13.76 -5.41 -24.98
C GLN A 500 -13.95 -5.75 -23.51
N LEU A 501 -14.76 -6.77 -23.20
CA LEU A 501 -14.97 -7.24 -21.83
C LEU A 501 -13.68 -7.78 -21.20
N GLU A 502 -12.91 -8.58 -21.96
CA GLU A 502 -11.58 -9.06 -21.54
C GLU A 502 -10.65 -7.87 -21.23
N LEU A 503 -10.53 -6.90 -22.14
CA LEU A 503 -9.70 -5.72 -21.94
C LEU A 503 -10.15 -4.89 -20.73
N LEU A 504 -11.46 -4.66 -20.58
CA LEU A 504 -12.02 -3.91 -19.46
C LEU A 504 -11.69 -4.57 -18.12
N THR A 505 -11.81 -5.90 -18.05
CA THR A 505 -11.52 -6.69 -16.86
C THR A 505 -10.05 -6.57 -16.45
N LEU A 506 -9.16 -6.61 -17.44
CA LEU A 506 -7.73 -6.43 -17.25
C LEU A 506 -7.41 -5.01 -16.74
N LEU A 507 -7.90 -3.97 -17.43
CA LEU A 507 -7.56 -2.57 -17.11
C LEU A 507 -8.20 -2.06 -15.81
N TRP A 508 -9.39 -2.53 -15.46
CA TRP A 508 -10.08 -2.12 -14.22
C TRP A 508 -9.46 -2.74 -12.96
N SER A 509 -8.83 -3.92 -13.11
CA SER A 509 -8.35 -4.67 -11.97
C SER A 509 -7.24 -3.95 -11.19
N ILE A 510 -6.31 -3.30 -11.90
CA ILE A 510 -5.04 -2.81 -11.36
C ILE A 510 -4.71 -1.47 -12.00
N PRO A 511 -4.51 -0.41 -11.20
CA PRO A 511 -3.92 0.83 -11.68
C PRO A 511 -2.47 0.62 -12.15
N MET A 512 -2.11 1.09 -13.34
CA MET A 512 -0.78 0.86 -13.92
C MET A 512 -0.26 2.10 -14.65
N SER A 513 1.06 2.32 -14.65
CA SER A 513 1.67 3.26 -15.60
C SER A 513 1.49 2.77 -17.04
N ARG A 514 1.66 3.67 -18.01
CA ARG A 514 1.52 3.31 -19.42
C ARG A 514 2.50 2.22 -19.86
N THR A 515 3.75 2.24 -19.36
CA THR A 515 4.75 1.20 -19.61
C THR A 515 4.32 -0.13 -19.01
N GLN A 516 3.84 -0.13 -17.77
CA GLN A 516 3.36 -1.34 -17.09
C GLN A 516 2.11 -1.92 -17.76
N ARG A 517 1.18 -1.09 -18.23
CA ARG A 517 0.01 -1.54 -18.99
C ARG A 517 0.43 -2.26 -20.27
N LYS A 518 1.38 -1.71 -21.03
CA LYS A 518 1.89 -2.36 -22.26
C LYS A 518 2.49 -3.72 -21.94
N TRP A 519 3.38 -3.77 -20.94
CA TRP A 519 3.97 -5.01 -20.45
C TRP A 519 2.90 -6.02 -20.02
N PHE A 520 1.90 -5.58 -19.27
CA PHE A 520 0.83 -6.44 -18.75
C PHE A 520 0.00 -7.04 -19.89
N LEU A 521 -0.41 -6.22 -20.86
CA LEU A 521 -1.16 -6.66 -22.03
C LEU A 521 -0.35 -7.64 -22.88
N GLU A 522 0.96 -7.42 -23.03
CA GLU A 522 1.86 -8.34 -23.71
C GLU A 522 1.95 -9.70 -22.99
N LYS A 523 2.07 -9.70 -21.65
CA LYS A 523 2.14 -10.92 -20.84
C LYS A 523 0.89 -11.78 -20.93
N VAL A 524 -0.29 -11.16 -21.04
CA VAL A 524 -1.55 -11.88 -21.26
C VAL A 524 -1.85 -12.09 -22.75
N THR A 525 -0.88 -11.87 -23.65
CA THR A 525 -0.99 -12.06 -25.11
C THR A 525 -2.11 -11.24 -25.78
N PHE A 526 -2.42 -10.06 -25.22
CA PHE A 526 -3.42 -9.14 -25.77
C PHE A 526 -2.76 -8.13 -26.73
N PRO A 527 -3.07 -8.13 -28.04
CA PRO A 527 -2.37 -7.28 -29.01
C PRO A 527 -2.56 -5.77 -28.74
N GLN A 528 -1.46 -5.03 -28.64
CA GLN A 528 -1.48 -3.59 -28.29
C GLN A 528 -2.30 -2.73 -29.27
N ARG A 529 -2.21 -3.01 -30.58
CA ARG A 529 -3.00 -2.29 -31.60
C ARG A 529 -4.50 -2.46 -31.37
N THR A 530 -4.92 -3.69 -31.04
CA THR A 530 -6.31 -4.02 -30.71
C THR A 530 -6.75 -3.33 -29.43
N ALA A 531 -5.91 -3.37 -28.39
CA ALA A 531 -6.16 -2.70 -27.12
C ALA A 531 -6.37 -1.20 -27.30
N ASN A 532 -5.46 -0.52 -28.02
CA ASN A 532 -5.55 0.92 -28.27
C ASN A 532 -6.84 1.30 -29.02
N ARG A 533 -7.22 0.52 -30.04
CA ARG A 533 -8.47 0.76 -30.79
C ARG A 533 -9.70 0.59 -29.90
N MET A 534 -9.78 -0.50 -29.14
CA MET A 534 -10.91 -0.78 -28.25
C MET A 534 -11.00 0.24 -27.11
N LEU A 535 -9.86 0.65 -26.55
CA LEU A 535 -9.79 1.62 -25.48
C LEU A 535 -10.35 2.98 -25.93
N ARG A 536 -9.94 3.46 -27.12
CA ARG A 536 -10.50 4.67 -27.72
C ARG A 536 -12.02 4.56 -27.89
N GLN A 537 -12.52 3.44 -28.41
CA GLN A 537 -13.96 3.21 -28.58
C GLN A 537 -14.71 3.22 -27.24
N MET A 538 -14.19 2.55 -26.21
CA MET A 538 -14.84 2.49 -24.89
C MET A 538 -14.85 3.86 -24.18
N ILE A 539 -13.80 4.67 -24.37
CA ILE A 539 -13.75 6.04 -23.85
C ILE A 539 -14.75 6.93 -24.60
N MET A 540 -14.78 6.87 -25.93
CA MET A 540 -15.75 7.63 -26.74
C MET A 540 -17.20 7.27 -26.40
N ASN A 541 -17.48 5.98 -26.16
CA ASN A 541 -18.80 5.49 -25.77
C ASN A 541 -19.11 5.69 -24.27
N GLN A 542 -18.18 6.27 -23.50
CA GLN A 542 -18.31 6.49 -22.05
C GLN A 542 -18.58 5.21 -21.23
N THR A 543 -18.30 4.02 -21.78
CA THR A 543 -18.36 2.75 -21.03
C THR A 543 -17.19 2.61 -20.07
N LEU A 544 -16.13 3.38 -20.30
CA LEU A 544 -14.92 3.42 -19.50
C LEU A 544 -14.43 4.87 -19.43
N ARG A 545 -14.05 5.32 -18.24
CA ARG A 545 -13.39 6.61 -18.02
C ARG A 545 -11.96 6.36 -17.58
N MET A 546 -11.07 7.31 -17.84
CA MET A 546 -9.67 7.23 -17.45
C MET A 546 -9.28 8.45 -16.62
N VAL A 547 -8.40 8.24 -15.66
CA VAL A 547 -7.78 9.31 -14.88
C VAL A 547 -6.29 9.01 -14.70
N HIS A 548 -5.47 10.04 -14.82
CA HIS A 548 -4.05 10.00 -14.49
C HIS A 548 -3.88 10.46 -13.04
N LEU A 549 -3.17 9.67 -12.25
CA LEU A 549 -2.85 9.97 -10.85
C LEU A 549 -1.35 9.80 -10.63
N PRO A 550 -0.73 10.53 -9.71
CA PRO A 550 0.56 10.12 -9.19
C PRO A 550 0.43 8.75 -8.52
N ALA A 551 1.51 7.98 -8.48
CA ALA A 551 1.57 6.74 -7.71
C ALA A 551 1.26 7.06 -6.23
N LEU A 552 0.05 6.68 -5.78
CA LEU A 552 -0.48 7.08 -4.47
C LEU A 552 0.38 6.57 -3.31
N GLU A 553 1.14 5.51 -3.55
CA GLU A 553 2.09 4.89 -2.63
C GLU A 553 3.33 5.77 -2.37
N LEU A 554 3.63 6.72 -3.25
CA LEU A 554 4.83 7.57 -3.23
C LEU A 554 4.52 9.04 -2.93
N VAL A 555 3.24 9.33 -2.64
CA VAL A 555 2.79 10.68 -2.28
C VAL A 555 2.46 10.80 -0.79
N GLY A 556 2.89 9.87 0.07
CA GLY A 556 2.66 9.98 1.51
C GLY A 556 1.19 9.88 1.98
N LEU A 557 0.35 9.17 1.22
CA LEU A 557 -1.05 8.85 1.58
C LEU A 557 -1.19 7.37 1.98
N SER A 558 -0.53 7.00 3.09
CA SER A 558 -0.36 5.61 3.51
C SER A 558 -1.58 4.99 4.19
N ASP A 559 -2.41 5.80 4.83
CA ASP A 559 -3.51 5.32 5.67
C ASP A 559 -4.82 5.45 4.90
N GLY A 560 -5.82 4.64 5.24
CA GLY A 560 -7.13 4.79 4.64
C GLY A 560 -8.26 4.14 5.41
N PHE A 561 -9.44 4.61 5.09
CA PHE A 561 -10.68 4.22 5.73
C PHE A 561 -11.82 4.19 4.72
N ILE A 562 -12.94 3.60 5.12
CA ILE A 562 -14.18 3.58 4.37
C ILE A 562 -15.20 4.41 5.12
N ALA A 563 -15.79 5.40 4.46
CA ALA A 563 -16.90 6.17 4.97
C ALA A 563 -18.19 5.76 4.26
N VAL A 564 -19.25 5.53 5.01
CA VAL A 564 -20.53 5.05 4.47
C VAL A 564 -21.65 5.90 5.03
N SER A 565 -22.55 6.34 4.17
CA SER A 565 -23.66 7.22 4.55
C SER A 565 -24.91 6.92 3.73
N HIS A 566 -26.08 7.05 4.37
CA HIS A 566 -27.38 7.10 3.72
C HIS A 566 -28.00 8.48 3.93
N CYS A 567 -27.77 9.36 2.94
CA CYS A 567 -28.16 10.77 2.99
C CYS A 567 -29.68 10.95 2.99
N TYR A 568 -30.16 12.03 3.62
CA TYR A 568 -31.61 12.34 3.66
C TYR A 568 -32.23 12.48 2.27
N ASP A 569 -31.51 13.16 1.39
CA ASP A 569 -31.93 13.45 0.03
C ASP A 569 -30.72 13.62 -0.90
N ARG A 570 -31.00 13.77 -2.20
CA ARG A 570 -29.98 13.97 -3.23
C ARG A 570 -29.14 15.23 -3.03
N ARG A 571 -29.71 16.31 -2.49
CA ARG A 571 -28.99 17.57 -2.25
C ARG A 571 -27.98 17.41 -1.12
N SER A 572 -28.36 16.72 -0.05
CA SER A 572 -27.52 16.35 1.08
C SER A 572 -26.40 15.41 0.64
N ARG A 573 -26.74 14.45 -0.24
CA ARG A 573 -25.76 13.58 -0.90
C ARG A 573 -24.72 14.39 -1.69
N ASP A 574 -25.17 15.26 -2.58
CA ASP A 574 -24.27 16.05 -3.43
C ASP A 574 -23.42 17.04 -2.61
N LYS A 575 -23.97 17.60 -1.51
CA LYS A 575 -23.20 18.36 -0.51
C LYS A 575 -22.13 17.52 0.17
N LEU A 576 -22.46 16.30 0.61
CA LEU A 576 -21.50 15.41 1.27
C LEU A 576 -20.39 14.98 0.30
N VAL A 577 -20.70 14.68 -0.96
CA VAL A 577 -19.70 14.43 -2.01
C VAL A 577 -18.74 15.61 -2.13
N HIS A 578 -19.28 16.83 -2.20
CA HIS A 578 -18.44 18.03 -2.30
C HIS A 578 -17.54 18.21 -1.07
N SER A 579 -18.08 18.03 0.14
CA SER A 579 -17.29 18.08 1.38
C SER A 579 -16.18 17.02 1.39
N MET A 580 -16.47 15.79 0.95
CA MET A 580 -15.47 14.72 0.84
C MET A 580 -14.33 15.11 -0.11
N GLN A 581 -14.63 15.72 -1.27
CA GLN A 581 -13.60 16.18 -2.22
C GLN A 581 -12.72 17.32 -1.67
N ASN A 582 -13.26 18.14 -0.77
CA ASN A 582 -12.55 19.26 -0.17
C ASN A 582 -11.73 18.87 1.07
N ILE A 583 -12.19 17.87 1.83
CA ILE A 583 -11.54 17.43 3.08
C ILE A 583 -10.49 16.35 2.81
N LEU A 584 -10.73 15.47 1.85
CA LEU A 584 -9.92 14.27 1.64
C LEU A 584 -8.86 14.52 0.56
N PRO A 585 -7.56 14.27 0.85
CA PRO A 585 -6.51 14.27 -0.16
C PRO A 585 -6.85 13.36 -1.33
N PHE A 586 -7.23 12.11 -1.05
CA PHE A 586 -7.69 11.16 -2.05
C PHE A 586 -8.99 10.50 -1.61
N ALA A 587 -9.96 10.42 -2.52
CA ALA A 587 -11.20 9.70 -2.30
C ALA A 587 -11.70 9.04 -3.58
N ARG A 588 -12.14 7.79 -3.44
CA ARG A 588 -12.99 7.08 -4.41
C ARG A 588 -14.40 7.01 -3.83
N ILE A 589 -15.27 7.88 -4.31
CA ILE A 589 -16.63 8.10 -3.81
C ILE A 589 -17.60 7.39 -4.75
N LEU A 590 -18.35 6.42 -4.24
CA LEU A 590 -19.40 5.74 -4.96
C LEU A 590 -20.75 6.27 -4.50
N ILE A 591 -21.62 6.59 -5.45
CA ILE A 591 -22.94 7.15 -5.17
C ILE A 591 -24.03 6.32 -5.84
N GLY A 592 -25.15 6.20 -5.15
CA GLY A 592 -26.34 5.52 -5.67
C GLY A 592 -27.54 6.45 -5.84
N ASP A 593 -28.49 6.01 -6.67
CA ASP A 593 -29.82 6.63 -6.78
C ASP A 593 -30.62 6.49 -5.47
N SER A 594 -30.24 5.52 -4.63
CA SER A 594 -30.79 5.28 -3.29
C SER A 594 -30.20 6.19 -2.19
N ASN A 595 -29.56 7.31 -2.54
CA ASN A 595 -28.87 8.24 -1.64
C ASN A 595 -27.73 7.63 -0.80
N HIS A 596 -27.36 6.37 -1.06
CA HIS A 596 -26.19 5.75 -0.47
C HIS A 596 -24.91 6.37 -1.03
N ILE A 597 -23.96 6.62 -0.13
CA ILE A 597 -22.58 6.97 -0.45
C ILE A 597 -21.67 5.96 0.22
N VAL A 598 -20.70 5.46 -0.54
CA VAL A 598 -19.56 4.72 0.00
C VAL A 598 -18.29 5.37 -0.51
N ALA A 599 -17.45 5.88 0.38
CA ALA A 599 -16.18 6.49 0.01
C ALA A 599 -15.01 5.67 0.56
N HIS A 600 -14.06 5.34 -0.31
CA HIS A 600 -12.76 4.81 0.07
C HIS A 600 -11.77 5.98 0.08
N ALA A 601 -11.28 6.37 1.26
CA ALA A 601 -10.40 7.51 1.43
C ALA A 601 -8.96 7.06 1.70
N ARG A 602 -7.99 7.80 1.19
CA ARG A 602 -6.59 7.72 1.62
C ARG A 602 -6.14 9.06 2.19
N VAL A 603 -5.44 9.00 3.31
CA VAL A 603 -4.98 10.15 4.09
C VAL A 603 -3.53 9.94 4.53
N PRO A 604 -2.85 11.00 4.99
CA PRO A 604 -1.50 10.90 5.50
C PRO A 604 -1.44 9.99 6.74
N ALA A 605 -0.26 9.42 6.96
CA ALA A 605 0.01 8.57 8.13
C ALA A 605 -0.46 9.24 9.43
N LYS A 606 -1.17 8.48 10.28
CA LYS A 606 -1.66 8.91 11.59
C LYS A 606 -2.72 10.02 11.56
N GLN A 607 -3.28 10.36 10.38
CA GLN A 607 -4.33 11.38 10.27
C GLN A 607 -5.75 10.81 10.07
N THR A 608 -5.90 9.49 9.96
CA THR A 608 -7.20 8.81 9.78
C THR A 608 -8.25 9.28 10.76
N ASP A 609 -7.89 9.46 12.03
CA ASP A 609 -8.88 9.77 13.07
C ASP A 609 -9.27 11.24 13.10
N ILE A 610 -8.30 12.13 12.85
CA ILE A 610 -8.56 13.57 12.74
C ILE A 610 -9.47 13.84 11.54
N VAL A 611 -9.08 13.31 10.37
CA VAL A 611 -9.84 13.49 9.13
C VAL A 611 -11.17 12.74 9.20
N GLY A 612 -11.18 11.55 9.80
CA GLY A 612 -12.37 10.76 10.05
C GLY A 612 -13.36 11.46 10.98
N GLY A 613 -12.90 12.08 12.07
CA GLY A 613 -13.74 12.87 12.97
C GLY A 613 -14.39 14.06 12.27
N ILE A 614 -13.60 14.87 11.55
CA ILE A 614 -14.12 16.01 10.77
C ILE A 614 -15.17 15.55 9.74
N LEU A 615 -14.90 14.45 9.03
CA LEU A 615 -15.86 13.90 8.07
C LEU A 615 -17.11 13.33 8.77
N GLY A 616 -16.94 12.69 9.93
CA GLY A 616 -18.01 12.12 10.73
C GLY A 616 -19.03 13.17 11.17
N ASP A 617 -18.57 14.35 11.56
CA ASP A 617 -19.44 15.48 11.91
C ASP A 617 -20.33 15.89 10.71
N VAL A 618 -19.70 16.06 9.54
CA VAL A 618 -20.41 16.42 8.30
C VAL A 618 -21.37 15.33 7.85
N MET A 619 -20.98 14.05 7.98
CA MET A 619 -21.85 12.91 7.65
C MET A 619 -23.07 12.86 8.57
N THR A 620 -22.89 13.13 9.87
CA THR A 620 -23.98 13.11 10.85
C THR A 620 -25.01 14.22 10.57
N GLU A 621 -24.57 15.39 10.09
CA GLU A 621 -25.47 16.49 9.70
C GLU A 621 -26.30 16.17 8.44
N LEU A 622 -25.74 15.41 7.51
CA LEU A 622 -26.30 15.22 6.16
C LEU A 622 -26.99 13.86 5.94
N SER A 623 -27.01 12.99 6.95
CA SER A 623 -27.47 11.62 6.76
C SER A 623 -28.23 10.99 7.92
N THR A 624 -29.10 10.04 7.56
CA THR A 624 -29.89 9.25 8.53
C THR A 624 -29.06 8.21 9.25
N HIS A 625 -28.05 7.69 8.57
CA HIS A 625 -27.15 6.66 9.06
C HIS A 625 -25.79 6.87 8.42
N SER A 626 -24.75 6.86 9.24
CA SER A 626 -23.38 6.98 8.79
C SER A 626 -22.42 6.24 9.71
N PHE A 627 -21.33 5.76 9.14
CA PHE A 627 -20.18 5.28 9.90
C PHE A 627 -18.90 5.46 9.10
N ILE A 628 -17.78 5.49 9.81
CA ILE A 628 -16.44 5.46 9.26
C ILE A 628 -15.76 4.23 9.82
N ALA A 629 -15.06 3.49 8.97
CA ALA A 629 -14.39 2.26 9.33
C ALA A 629 -12.98 2.19 8.78
N ARG A 630 -12.00 2.00 9.68
CA ARG A 630 -10.60 1.81 9.31
C ARG A 630 -10.40 0.47 8.59
N GLN A 631 -9.61 0.48 7.50
CA GLN A 631 -9.37 -0.71 6.69
C GLN A 631 -8.09 -1.45 7.12
N ARG A 632 -8.23 -2.69 7.63
CA ARG A 632 -7.10 -3.55 8.04
C ARG A 632 -6.48 -4.37 6.92
N ALA A 633 -7.32 -4.91 6.05
CA ALA A 633 -6.87 -5.76 4.96
C ALA A 633 -7.88 -5.73 3.82
N THR A 634 -7.38 -5.91 2.59
CA THR A 634 -8.22 -6.09 1.41
C THR A 634 -7.76 -7.29 0.59
N LYS A 635 -8.70 -7.93 -0.09
CA LYS A 635 -8.45 -8.87 -1.19
C LYS A 635 -9.36 -8.48 -2.34
N ALA A 636 -8.80 -8.31 -3.53
CA ALA A 636 -9.53 -7.98 -4.74
C ALA A 636 -9.64 -9.20 -5.68
N TYR A 637 -10.72 -9.26 -6.46
CA TYR A 637 -11.09 -10.37 -7.36
C TYR A 637 -11.59 -9.86 -8.72
N ARG A 638 -11.23 -8.63 -9.08
CA ARG A 638 -11.74 -7.89 -10.24
C ARG A 638 -11.38 -8.54 -11.56
N MET A 639 -10.22 -9.19 -11.67
CA MET A 639 -9.74 -9.82 -12.92
C MET A 639 -10.60 -10.97 -13.42
N THR A 640 -11.47 -11.52 -12.57
CA THR A 640 -12.30 -12.68 -12.93
C THR A 640 -13.79 -12.37 -12.87
N ALA A 641 -14.19 -11.29 -12.19
CA ALA A 641 -15.58 -11.01 -11.85
C ALA A 641 -16.50 -10.83 -13.07
N LEU A 642 -16.13 -9.97 -14.03
CA LEU A 642 -17.00 -9.70 -15.18
C LEU A 642 -17.19 -10.92 -16.08
N ASN A 643 -16.15 -11.74 -16.25
CA ASN A 643 -16.24 -12.99 -17.01
C ASN A 643 -17.14 -14.04 -16.32
N LYS A 644 -17.19 -14.06 -14.97
CA LYS A 644 -18.10 -14.93 -14.21
C LYS A 644 -19.56 -14.50 -14.37
N LEU A 645 -19.80 -13.20 -14.33
CA LEU A 645 -21.13 -12.61 -14.44
C LEU A 645 -21.71 -12.68 -15.86
N ARG A 646 -20.86 -12.74 -16.89
CA ARG A 646 -21.30 -12.76 -18.27
C ARG A 646 -21.66 -14.17 -18.72
N ASP A 647 -22.88 -14.38 -19.20
CA ASP A 647 -23.26 -15.62 -19.86
C ASP A 647 -22.63 -15.72 -21.25
N THR A 648 -21.84 -16.76 -21.48
CA THR A 648 -21.18 -17.02 -22.76
C THR A 648 -22.18 -17.38 -23.87
N LYS A 649 -23.33 -17.99 -23.53
CA LYS A 649 -24.35 -18.39 -24.50
C LYS A 649 -25.28 -17.25 -24.85
N THR A 650 -25.92 -16.66 -23.83
CA THR A 650 -26.94 -15.63 -24.03
C THR A 650 -26.35 -14.23 -24.22
N LYS A 651 -25.06 -14.03 -23.92
CA LYS A 651 -24.42 -12.72 -23.88
C LYS A 651 -25.19 -11.74 -22.97
N LYS A 652 -25.82 -12.21 -21.90
CA LYS A 652 -26.47 -11.38 -20.89
C LYS A 652 -25.74 -11.47 -19.56
N TRP A 653 -25.97 -10.51 -18.69
CA TRP A 653 -25.51 -10.59 -17.30
C TRP A 653 -26.36 -11.60 -16.53
N LYS A 654 -25.70 -12.44 -15.74
CA LYS A 654 -26.35 -13.36 -14.79
C LYS A 654 -26.54 -12.66 -13.46
N ASP A 655 -27.59 -13.04 -12.75
CA ASP A 655 -27.72 -12.68 -11.35
C ASP A 655 -26.70 -13.50 -10.53
N PRO A 656 -25.80 -12.85 -9.78
CA PRO A 656 -24.72 -13.54 -9.08
C PRO A 656 -25.15 -14.30 -7.82
N TRP A 657 -26.39 -14.12 -7.37
CA TRP A 657 -26.88 -14.67 -6.11
C TRP A 657 -27.48 -16.07 -6.27
N TYR A 658 -27.82 -16.47 -7.49
CA TYR A 658 -28.26 -17.82 -7.81
C TYR A 658 -27.04 -18.72 -8.05
N LEU A 659 -26.44 -19.21 -6.97
CA LEU A 659 -25.43 -20.27 -7.08
C LEU A 659 -26.12 -21.52 -7.65
N SER A 660 -25.86 -21.82 -8.92
CA SER A 660 -26.15 -23.14 -9.49
C SER A 660 -25.29 -24.16 -8.73
N PHE A 661 -25.95 -24.94 -7.86
CA PHE A 661 -25.34 -26.08 -7.18
C PHE A 661 -24.80 -27.11 -8.17
#